data_AF-A0A8H6Y900-F1
#
_entry.id   AF-A0A8H6Y900-F1
#
_cell.length_a   1.000
_cell.length_b   1.000
_cell.length_c   1.000
_cell.angle_alpha   90.00
_cell.angle_beta   90.00
_cell.angle_gamma   90.00
#
_symmetry.space_group_name_H-M   'P 1'
#
loop_
_entity.id
_entity.type
_entity.pdbx_description
1 polymer ?
#
loop_
_entity_poly.entity_id
_entity_poly.type
_entity_poly.pdbx_seq_one_letter_code
_entity_poly.pdbx_strand_id
1 'polypeptide(L)'
;MSSVHATRAKKWETNPFIAEWFANAVAYCQTKDGKKAFEVWLVNEYGKEMAKQRLLDCQKPPRKQYGLPAFGNHKLFNAAASEFGISDEAMKEYHMFTADSNLCVPPRTKPAPKRRRGETSTEWLARRHDALLAGCKIPDIDWRIARAMAISEFDKARDTFEIWHSDIPMFIQAIGARAPTTLINPEIKVGSPEEAIYKMDYAFRACLHAVTLSYMTWGHAVDVFEELDRRGLTTTSSIERAYKQDSALMWRLVGCLCKISYLAGHLWERFTEIMSWCDYYRPFFKRYRTPSRQESRVEIDHAYLKRHKDDTTPLDSVIINSIETDSSYRVAFFDNVLKCLDQDPTEAKKFSNEAFQELGDLATAHEFKAQMIDSAFGQRLMEFAESKDKQCLEDPNFLPNATFIDPSKIHWVERNSNDWSYARTVCRAVGNSWLVTTNRMSMGPFFVLCLPSSPGQERLPFVFDEGWRTIDTALWEFSRALDRSNDKGTVAKKFGLFDPTDPERPTCMKALYKQVRVLSERLRPQSAPVSQSSANVPPAKSQPIVASPTVAASGHAYLSNTQHLRAKEKVKTRGGAPVEVPVDIDVADEEEGEEILPDFLPQDFKIGKKLLKVFHRILQAPDLPETDNDQGPRLGQIRWAEFERAMKRIGFGIAQTAGSSVRFDPPAKSARPITFHRPHPDSILTPIMLKWIGARLKRCYGWTTATFDRAPVDGDN
;
A
#
# COMPACT_ATOMS: atom_id res chain seq x y z
N MET A 1 -37.17 17.91 -23.20
CA MET A 1 -37.90 17.17 -22.15
C MET A 1 -36.88 16.46 -21.27
N SER A 2 -36.99 16.56 -19.94
CA SER A 2 -36.11 15.85 -19.01
C SER A 2 -36.34 14.34 -19.13
N SER A 3 -35.29 13.52 -19.21
CA SER A 3 -35.45 12.07 -19.25
C SER A 3 -36.11 11.54 -17.97
N VAL A 4 -36.76 10.37 -18.04
CA VAL A 4 -37.39 9.75 -16.86
C VAL A 4 -36.36 9.56 -15.73
N HIS A 5 -35.12 9.26 -16.08
CA HIS A 5 -34.01 9.08 -15.13
C HIS A 5 -33.53 10.40 -14.53
N ALA A 6 -33.54 11.51 -15.27
CA ALA A 6 -33.25 12.82 -14.70
C ALA A 6 -34.33 13.27 -13.68
N THR A 7 -35.59 12.91 -13.93
CA THR A 7 -36.69 13.14 -12.97
C THR A 7 -36.51 12.28 -11.71
N ARG A 8 -36.19 10.99 -11.88
CA ARG A 8 -35.87 10.07 -10.76
C ARG A 8 -34.67 10.55 -9.95
N ALA A 9 -33.61 10.96 -10.62
CA ALA A 9 -32.40 11.49 -9.98
C ALA A 9 -32.70 12.65 -9.03
N LYS A 10 -33.55 13.59 -9.45
CA LYS A 10 -33.99 14.71 -8.59
C LYS A 10 -34.79 14.22 -7.37
N LYS A 11 -35.68 13.24 -7.53
CA LYS A 11 -36.50 12.69 -6.43
C LYS A 11 -35.68 11.89 -5.43
N TRP A 12 -34.71 11.13 -5.92
CA TRP A 12 -33.91 10.23 -5.09
C TRP A 12 -32.61 10.87 -4.59
N GLU A 13 -32.40 12.16 -4.87
CA GLU A 13 -31.19 12.93 -4.53
C GLU A 13 -29.90 12.25 -5.03
N THR A 14 -29.94 11.81 -6.29
CA THR A 14 -28.83 11.16 -6.97
C THR A 14 -28.62 11.78 -8.36
N ASN A 15 -27.82 11.12 -9.20
CA ASN A 15 -27.58 11.52 -10.57
C ASN A 15 -28.33 10.61 -11.58
N PRO A 16 -28.53 11.08 -12.83
CA PRO A 16 -29.28 10.30 -13.83
C PRO A 16 -28.70 8.92 -14.14
N PHE A 17 -27.37 8.76 -14.07
CA PHE A 17 -26.70 7.49 -14.34
C PHE A 17 -27.06 6.44 -13.27
N ILE A 18 -26.97 6.79 -11.99
CA ILE A 18 -27.39 5.89 -10.90
C ILE A 18 -28.90 5.60 -10.98
N ALA A 19 -29.71 6.61 -11.31
CA ALA A 19 -31.15 6.44 -11.43
C ALA A 19 -31.55 5.50 -12.59
N GLU A 20 -30.78 5.50 -13.68
CA GLU A 20 -30.93 4.55 -14.79
C GLU A 20 -30.45 3.16 -14.41
N TRP A 21 -29.30 3.05 -13.75
CA TRP A 21 -28.78 1.75 -13.33
C TRP A 21 -29.73 1.04 -12.37
N PHE A 22 -30.31 1.74 -11.39
CA PHE A 22 -31.31 1.16 -10.49
C PHE A 22 -32.54 0.66 -11.25
N ALA A 23 -33.02 1.43 -12.23
CA ALA A 23 -34.14 1.01 -13.06
C ALA A 23 -33.82 -0.26 -13.86
N ASN A 24 -32.63 -0.32 -14.48
CA ASN A 24 -32.18 -1.48 -15.25
C ASN A 24 -32.00 -2.71 -14.34
N ALA A 25 -31.42 -2.52 -13.15
CA ALA A 25 -31.20 -3.58 -12.17
C ALA A 25 -32.52 -4.21 -11.70
N VAL A 26 -33.52 -3.40 -11.36
CA VAL A 26 -34.86 -3.88 -11.00
C VAL A 26 -35.49 -4.63 -12.18
N ALA A 27 -35.45 -4.05 -13.38
CA ALA A 27 -36.02 -4.69 -14.56
C ALA A 27 -35.40 -6.08 -14.82
N TYR A 28 -34.06 -6.19 -14.75
CA TYR A 28 -33.35 -7.46 -14.94
C TYR A 28 -33.65 -8.45 -13.81
N CYS A 29 -33.54 -8.05 -12.54
CA CYS A 29 -33.75 -8.93 -11.39
C CYS A 29 -35.21 -9.40 -11.25
N GLN A 30 -36.16 -8.82 -11.99
CA GLN A 30 -37.53 -9.30 -12.07
C GLN A 30 -37.76 -10.35 -13.16
N THR A 31 -36.84 -10.48 -14.13
CA THR A 31 -36.87 -11.54 -15.15
C THR A 31 -36.59 -12.92 -14.54
N LYS A 32 -36.97 -13.99 -15.24
CA LYS A 32 -36.70 -15.36 -14.81
C LYS A 32 -35.19 -15.63 -14.65
N ASP A 33 -34.40 -15.17 -15.62
CA ASP A 33 -32.95 -15.39 -15.63
C ASP A 33 -32.25 -14.53 -14.58
N GLY A 34 -32.66 -13.26 -14.44
CA GLY A 34 -32.12 -12.35 -13.43
C GLY A 34 -32.40 -12.84 -12.00
N LYS A 35 -33.60 -13.35 -11.71
CA LYS A 35 -33.91 -13.95 -10.39
C LYS A 35 -33.00 -15.13 -10.07
N LYS A 36 -32.81 -16.04 -11.04
CA LYS A 36 -31.94 -17.20 -10.88
C LYS A 36 -30.48 -16.79 -10.66
N ALA A 37 -29.99 -15.85 -11.46
CA ALA A 37 -28.63 -15.33 -11.33
C ALA A 37 -28.40 -14.64 -9.97
N PHE A 38 -29.38 -13.84 -9.52
CA PHE A 38 -29.36 -13.18 -8.22
C PHE A 38 -29.33 -14.18 -7.04
N GLU A 39 -30.15 -15.24 -7.08
CA GLU A 39 -30.12 -16.30 -6.06
C GLU A 39 -28.76 -17.00 -5.99
N VAL A 40 -28.19 -17.35 -7.15
CA VAL A 40 -26.86 -17.96 -7.23
C VAL A 40 -25.80 -17.03 -6.65
N TRP A 41 -25.85 -15.74 -6.98
CA TRP A 41 -24.94 -14.74 -6.45
C TRP A 41 -25.05 -14.63 -4.92
N LEU A 42 -26.27 -14.55 -4.36
CA LEU A 42 -26.46 -14.50 -2.90
C LEU A 42 -25.88 -15.73 -2.19
N VAL A 43 -26.06 -16.93 -2.74
CA VAL A 43 -25.51 -18.16 -2.16
C VAL A 43 -23.99 -18.17 -2.21
N ASN A 44 -23.39 -17.67 -3.28
CA ASN A 44 -21.95 -17.57 -3.41
C ASN A 44 -21.36 -16.54 -2.44
N GLU A 45 -22.02 -15.39 -2.27
CA GLU A 45 -21.50 -14.30 -1.44
C GLU A 45 -21.73 -14.54 0.06
N TYR A 46 -22.89 -15.06 0.45
CA TYR A 46 -23.28 -15.16 1.87
C TYR A 46 -23.41 -16.59 2.39
N GLY A 47 -23.25 -17.60 1.53
CA GLY A 47 -23.57 -18.99 1.86
C GLY A 47 -25.07 -19.25 1.93
N LYS A 48 -25.44 -20.54 1.92
CA LYS A 48 -26.84 -20.99 1.74
C LYS A 48 -27.81 -20.43 2.78
N GLU A 49 -27.44 -20.45 4.06
CA GLU A 49 -28.35 -20.06 5.15
C GLU A 49 -28.61 -18.55 5.17
N MET A 50 -27.56 -17.72 5.06
CA MET A 50 -27.74 -16.26 5.01
C MET A 50 -28.41 -15.81 3.71
N ALA A 51 -28.10 -16.45 2.58
CA ALA A 51 -28.76 -16.17 1.30
C ALA A 51 -30.28 -16.35 1.39
N LYS A 52 -30.74 -17.43 2.04
CA LYS A 52 -32.16 -17.69 2.27
C LYS A 52 -32.81 -16.57 3.08
N GLN A 53 -32.16 -16.12 4.15
CA GLN A 53 -32.68 -15.01 4.96
C GLN A 53 -32.75 -13.70 4.16
N ARG A 54 -31.72 -13.36 3.40
CA ARG A 54 -31.70 -12.15 2.55
C ARG A 54 -32.76 -12.18 1.46
N LEU A 55 -33.03 -13.33 0.85
CA LEU A 55 -34.12 -13.50 -0.12
C LEU A 55 -35.48 -13.21 0.52
N LEU A 56 -35.71 -13.71 1.74
CA LEU A 56 -36.94 -13.39 2.49
C LEU A 56 -37.02 -11.89 2.80
N ASP A 57 -35.90 -11.25 3.13
CA ASP A 57 -35.85 -9.81 3.37
C ASP A 57 -36.15 -8.99 2.11
N CYS A 58 -35.68 -9.43 0.94
CA CYS A 58 -36.01 -8.83 -0.36
C CYS A 58 -37.50 -8.95 -0.73
N GLN A 59 -38.22 -9.92 -0.16
CA GLN A 59 -39.66 -10.13 -0.40
C GLN A 59 -40.56 -9.32 0.53
N LYS A 60 -40.00 -8.63 1.53
CA LYS A 60 -40.77 -7.79 2.44
C LYS A 60 -41.41 -6.61 1.69
N PRO A 61 -42.51 -6.04 2.20
CA PRO A 61 -43.04 -4.80 1.64
C PRO A 61 -42.04 -3.64 1.80
N PRO A 62 -42.13 -2.58 0.99
CA PRO A 62 -41.28 -1.40 1.11
C PRO A 62 -41.29 -0.85 2.54
N ARG A 63 -40.12 -0.79 3.20
CA ARG A 63 -39.99 -0.18 4.52
C ARG A 63 -39.35 1.18 4.36
N LYS A 64 -39.90 2.20 5.05
CA LYS A 64 -39.19 3.47 5.24
C LYS A 64 -38.30 3.35 6.46
N GLN A 65 -37.12 2.74 6.31
CA GLN A 65 -36.14 2.70 7.39
C GLN A 65 -35.35 4.02 7.43
N TYR A 66 -35.36 4.70 8.57
CA TYR A 66 -34.54 5.89 8.80
C TYR A 66 -33.21 5.46 9.43
N GLY A 67 -32.16 5.31 8.63
CA GLY A 67 -30.79 5.14 9.13
C GLY A 67 -30.25 6.44 9.73
N LEU A 68 -29.17 6.35 10.51
CA LEU A 68 -28.41 7.54 10.93
C LEU A 68 -27.97 8.31 9.66
N PRO A 69 -28.18 9.64 9.58
CA PRO A 69 -27.93 10.44 8.38
C PRO A 69 -26.45 10.51 7.94
N ALA A 70 -25.54 9.93 8.72
CA ALA A 70 -24.10 10.07 8.51
C ALA A 70 -23.55 9.13 7.41
N PHE A 71 -24.00 7.87 7.29
CA PHE A 71 -23.45 6.93 6.28
C PHE A 71 -24.49 5.94 5.76
N GLY A 72 -24.45 5.74 4.44
CA GLY A 72 -25.32 4.81 3.71
C GLY A 72 -26.36 5.52 2.86
N ASN A 73 -26.52 5.05 1.63
CA ASN A 73 -27.51 5.54 0.67
C ASN A 73 -28.95 5.13 1.04
N HIS A 74 -29.30 4.99 2.33
CA HIS A 74 -30.61 4.52 2.78
C HIS A 74 -31.75 5.38 2.25
N LYS A 75 -31.60 6.71 2.27
CA LYS A 75 -32.58 7.63 1.69
C LYS A 75 -32.77 7.39 0.19
N LEU A 76 -31.66 7.21 -0.53
CA LEU A 76 -31.65 6.93 -1.97
C LEU A 76 -32.31 5.57 -2.26
N PHE A 77 -31.90 4.49 -1.57
CA PHE A 77 -32.48 3.15 -1.75
C PHE A 77 -33.96 3.13 -1.39
N ASN A 78 -34.38 3.75 -0.29
CA ASN A 78 -35.79 3.85 0.10
C ASN A 78 -36.62 4.59 -0.95
N ALA A 79 -36.11 5.71 -1.46
CA ALA A 79 -36.82 6.53 -2.46
C ALA A 79 -36.98 5.76 -3.77
N ALA A 80 -35.92 5.07 -4.23
CA ALA A 80 -35.97 4.24 -5.42
C ALA A 80 -36.86 3.00 -5.23
N ALA A 81 -36.69 2.26 -4.13
CA ALA A 81 -37.47 1.06 -3.81
C ALA A 81 -38.97 1.35 -3.72
N SER A 82 -39.34 2.47 -3.08
CA SER A 82 -40.73 2.92 -2.99
C SER A 82 -41.34 3.21 -4.36
N GLU A 83 -40.58 3.81 -5.29
CA GLU A 83 -41.05 4.07 -6.65
C GLU A 83 -41.21 2.79 -7.48
N PHE A 84 -40.36 1.78 -7.24
CA PHE A 84 -40.41 0.49 -7.93
C PHE A 84 -41.30 -0.56 -7.27
N GLY A 85 -41.86 -0.28 -6.08
CA GLY A 85 -42.72 -1.21 -5.35
C GLY A 85 -41.99 -2.44 -4.79
N ILE A 86 -40.71 -2.31 -4.44
CA ILE A 86 -39.87 -3.37 -3.85
C ILE A 86 -39.37 -2.95 -2.46
N SER A 87 -38.80 -3.88 -1.67
CA SER A 87 -38.14 -3.49 -0.42
C SER A 87 -36.85 -2.69 -0.67
N ASP A 88 -36.48 -1.87 0.31
CA ASP A 88 -35.19 -1.19 0.34
C ASP A 88 -34.03 -2.18 0.40
N GLU A 89 -34.21 -3.31 1.09
CA GLU A 89 -33.28 -4.43 1.02
C GLU A 89 -33.16 -4.99 -0.41
N ALA A 90 -34.28 -5.23 -1.11
CA ALA A 90 -34.23 -5.70 -2.50
C ALA A 90 -33.52 -4.71 -3.42
N MET A 91 -33.79 -3.41 -3.30
CA MET A 91 -33.12 -2.41 -4.13
C MET A 91 -31.62 -2.37 -3.86
N LYS A 92 -31.21 -2.46 -2.59
CA LYS A 92 -29.80 -2.53 -2.20
C LYS A 92 -29.14 -3.79 -2.79
N GLU A 93 -29.71 -4.96 -2.56
CA GLU A 93 -29.17 -6.24 -3.02
C GLU A 93 -29.12 -6.35 -4.55
N TYR A 94 -30.15 -5.88 -5.26
CA TYR A 94 -30.15 -5.82 -6.73
C TYR A 94 -29.04 -4.92 -7.27
N HIS A 95 -28.83 -3.76 -6.64
CA HIS A 95 -27.73 -2.88 -7.05
C HIS A 95 -26.37 -3.51 -6.77
N MET A 96 -26.16 -4.13 -5.59
CA MET A 96 -24.90 -4.83 -5.27
C MET A 96 -24.63 -5.96 -6.26
N PHE A 97 -25.60 -6.85 -6.48
CA PHE A 97 -25.50 -7.94 -7.44
C PHE A 97 -25.14 -7.45 -8.85
N THR A 98 -25.85 -6.42 -9.35
CA THR A 98 -25.60 -5.90 -10.70
C THR A 98 -24.30 -5.12 -10.80
N ALA A 99 -23.84 -4.46 -9.73
CA ALA A 99 -22.52 -3.85 -9.65
C ALA A 99 -21.39 -4.88 -9.68
N ASP A 100 -21.47 -5.91 -8.83
CA ASP A 100 -20.45 -6.94 -8.70
C ASP A 100 -20.37 -7.83 -9.95
N SER A 101 -21.50 -8.03 -10.62
CA SER A 101 -21.59 -8.82 -11.86
C SER A 101 -21.39 -7.98 -13.13
N ASN A 102 -21.13 -6.66 -13.01
CA ASN A 102 -21.05 -5.71 -14.12
C ASN A 102 -22.26 -5.79 -15.10
N LEU A 103 -23.46 -5.97 -14.53
CA LEU A 103 -24.72 -6.06 -15.26
C LEU A 103 -25.50 -4.74 -15.20
N CYS A 104 -26.34 -4.51 -16.20
CA CYS A 104 -27.32 -3.41 -16.21
C CYS A 104 -26.72 -1.99 -16.15
N VAL A 105 -25.40 -1.85 -16.29
CA VAL A 105 -24.69 -0.56 -16.23
C VAL A 105 -25.14 0.30 -17.42
N PRO A 106 -25.60 1.54 -17.20
CA PRO A 106 -25.92 2.46 -18.30
C PRO A 106 -24.69 2.79 -19.15
N PRO A 107 -24.87 3.17 -20.43
CA PRO A 107 -23.76 3.61 -21.26
C PRO A 107 -23.00 4.81 -20.67
N ARG A 108 -21.67 4.70 -20.61
CA ARG A 108 -20.78 5.77 -20.15
C ARG A 108 -20.49 6.73 -21.30
N THR A 109 -21.20 7.86 -21.34
CA THR A 109 -21.12 8.83 -22.44
C THR A 109 -20.18 10.00 -22.16
N LYS A 110 -19.92 10.32 -20.89
CA LYS A 110 -19.03 11.44 -20.51
C LYS A 110 -17.55 11.05 -20.67
N PRO A 111 -16.65 12.00 -20.97
CA PRO A 111 -15.22 11.71 -21.12
C PRO A 111 -14.62 11.11 -19.85
N ALA A 112 -13.57 10.30 -20.01
CA ALA A 112 -12.86 9.73 -18.87
C ALA A 112 -12.18 10.86 -18.07
N PRO A 113 -12.23 10.83 -16.73
CA PRO A 113 -11.46 11.78 -15.94
C PRO A 113 -9.96 11.56 -16.19
N LYS A 114 -9.19 12.66 -16.26
CA LYS A 114 -7.71 12.62 -16.22
C LYS A 114 -7.22 12.97 -14.82
N ARG A 115 -6.08 12.40 -14.40
CA ARG A 115 -5.44 12.75 -13.11
C ARG A 115 -4.92 14.18 -13.16
N ARG A 116 -5.11 14.95 -12.09
CA ARG A 116 -4.62 16.35 -12.03
C ARG A 116 -3.16 16.38 -11.56
N ARG A 117 -2.40 17.39 -11.98
CA ARG A 117 -1.03 17.60 -11.52
C ARG A 117 -1.00 17.81 -10.00
N GLY A 118 -0.14 17.06 -9.31
CA GLY A 118 0.02 17.16 -7.85
C GLY A 118 -1.14 16.56 -7.03
N GLU A 119 -2.12 15.95 -7.69
CA GLU A 119 -3.20 15.22 -7.04
C GLU A 119 -2.64 13.96 -6.38
N THR A 120 -2.93 13.79 -5.10
CA THR A 120 -2.58 12.59 -4.36
C THR A 120 -3.29 11.38 -4.97
N SER A 121 -2.74 10.20 -4.76
CA SER A 121 -3.33 8.96 -5.29
C SER A 121 -4.72 8.73 -4.73
N THR A 122 -4.86 9.04 -3.46
CA THR A 122 -6.10 9.17 -2.70
C THR A 122 -7.14 10.07 -3.39
N GLU A 123 -6.83 11.33 -3.65
CA GLU A 123 -7.77 12.28 -4.26
C GLU A 123 -8.16 11.82 -5.68
N TRP A 124 -7.19 11.26 -6.41
CA TRP A 124 -7.41 10.71 -7.75
C TRP A 124 -8.40 9.55 -7.73
N LEU A 125 -8.21 8.56 -6.85
CA LEU A 125 -9.09 7.40 -6.77
C LEU A 125 -10.52 7.80 -6.38
N ALA A 126 -10.68 8.71 -5.41
CA ALA A 126 -11.97 9.22 -5.00
C ALA A 126 -12.69 9.96 -6.12
N ARG A 127 -12.00 10.89 -6.79
CA ARG A 127 -12.57 11.63 -7.93
C ARG A 127 -12.88 10.71 -9.11
N ARG A 128 -12.03 9.71 -9.35
CA ARG A 128 -12.26 8.67 -10.36
C ARG A 128 -13.54 7.90 -10.02
N HIS A 129 -13.72 7.44 -8.79
CA HIS A 129 -14.93 6.75 -8.35
C HIS A 129 -16.18 7.61 -8.55
N ASP A 130 -16.18 8.86 -8.08
CA ASP A 130 -17.30 9.79 -8.24
C ASP A 130 -17.61 10.08 -9.73
N ALA A 131 -16.58 10.23 -10.57
CA ALA A 131 -16.74 10.42 -12.00
C ALA A 131 -17.36 9.18 -12.69
N LEU A 132 -16.96 7.98 -12.28
CA LEU A 132 -17.56 6.74 -12.76
C LEU A 132 -19.05 6.68 -12.35
N LEU A 133 -19.39 7.03 -11.11
CA LEU A 133 -20.79 7.10 -10.68
C LEU A 133 -21.58 8.22 -11.39
N ALA A 134 -20.90 9.19 -12.00
CA ALA A 134 -21.51 10.26 -12.79
C ALA A 134 -21.66 9.92 -14.29
N GLY A 135 -21.30 8.70 -14.72
CA GLY A 135 -21.41 8.23 -16.10
C GLY A 135 -20.21 8.57 -16.99
N CYS A 136 -19.06 8.91 -16.41
CA CYS A 136 -17.81 9.05 -17.17
C CYS A 136 -17.29 7.69 -17.64
N LYS A 137 -16.63 7.70 -18.80
CA LYS A 137 -15.85 6.57 -19.31
C LYS A 137 -14.75 6.20 -18.33
N ILE A 138 -14.35 4.93 -18.38
CA ILE A 138 -13.30 4.40 -17.51
C ILE A 138 -11.96 4.95 -17.99
N PRO A 139 -11.14 5.55 -17.09
CA PRO A 139 -9.80 6.00 -17.44
C PRO A 139 -8.95 4.84 -17.96
N ASP A 140 -8.10 5.16 -18.93
CA ASP A 140 -7.05 4.24 -19.33
C ASP A 140 -5.93 4.23 -18.28
N ILE A 141 -5.06 3.23 -18.37
CA ILE A 141 -3.91 3.06 -17.48
C ILE A 141 -2.91 4.20 -17.64
N ASP A 142 -2.39 4.71 -16.52
CA ASP A 142 -1.18 5.53 -16.49
C ASP A 142 0.05 4.63 -16.30
N TRP A 143 0.70 4.28 -17.42
CA TRP A 143 1.87 3.40 -17.45
C TRP A 143 3.04 3.93 -16.62
N ARG A 144 3.22 5.25 -16.57
CA ARG A 144 4.30 5.89 -15.82
C ARG A 144 4.07 5.72 -14.32
N ILE A 145 2.86 5.98 -13.84
CA ILE A 145 2.51 5.82 -12.43
C ILE A 145 2.50 4.34 -12.03
N ALA A 146 1.95 3.45 -12.86
CA ALA A 146 1.96 2.01 -12.61
C ALA A 146 3.41 1.47 -12.49
N ARG A 147 4.27 1.81 -13.45
CA ARG A 147 5.69 1.44 -13.40
C ARG A 147 6.39 2.03 -12.16
N ALA A 148 6.11 3.28 -11.81
CA ALA A 148 6.70 3.91 -10.64
C ALA A 148 6.34 3.21 -9.33
N MET A 149 5.06 2.83 -9.17
CA MET A 149 4.60 2.02 -8.03
C MET A 149 5.32 0.67 -7.98
N ALA A 150 5.38 -0.05 -9.09
CA ALA A 150 6.00 -1.37 -9.12
C ALA A 150 7.49 -1.32 -8.72
N ILE A 151 8.24 -0.35 -9.25
CA ILE A 151 9.65 -0.15 -8.92
C ILE A 151 9.83 0.20 -7.44
N SER A 152 9.08 1.19 -6.94
CA SER A 152 9.27 1.68 -5.57
C SER A 152 8.89 0.63 -4.53
N GLU A 153 7.82 -0.14 -4.78
CA GLU A 153 7.37 -1.20 -3.88
C GLU A 153 8.24 -2.45 -3.96
N PHE A 154 8.77 -2.79 -5.13
CA PHE A 154 9.76 -3.87 -5.27
C PHE A 154 11.04 -3.55 -4.49
N ASP A 155 11.59 -2.35 -4.68
CA ASP A 155 12.78 -1.91 -3.96
C ASP A 155 12.51 -1.83 -2.44
N LYS A 156 11.32 -1.42 -2.02
CA LYS A 156 10.89 -1.43 -0.60
C LYS A 156 10.92 -2.85 -0.03
N ALA A 157 10.33 -3.84 -0.73
CA ALA A 157 10.32 -5.23 -0.29
C ALA A 157 11.74 -5.82 -0.20
N ARG A 158 12.56 -5.62 -1.26
CA ARG A 158 13.97 -6.05 -1.29
C ARG A 158 14.77 -5.45 -0.14
N ASP A 159 14.71 -4.13 0.02
CA ASP A 159 15.49 -3.41 1.03
C ASP A 159 15.05 -3.79 2.45
N THR A 160 13.76 -4.11 2.65
CA THR A 160 13.21 -4.58 3.93
C THR A 160 13.73 -5.97 4.27
N PHE A 161 13.76 -6.87 3.29
CA PHE A 161 14.30 -8.21 3.49
C PHE A 161 15.81 -8.17 3.78
N GLU A 162 16.57 -7.37 3.05
CA GLU A 162 18.02 -7.16 3.30
C GLU A 162 18.31 -6.60 4.70
N ILE A 163 17.56 -5.59 5.15
CA ILE A 163 17.80 -4.98 6.47
C ILE A 163 17.44 -5.94 7.61
N TRP A 164 16.43 -6.80 7.42
CA TRP A 164 16.10 -7.85 8.39
C TRP A 164 17.21 -8.87 8.60
N HIS A 165 18.11 -9.06 7.64
CA HIS A 165 19.27 -9.95 7.78
C HIS A 165 20.48 -9.28 8.44
N SER A 166 20.48 -7.94 8.56
CA SER A 166 21.70 -7.18 8.90
C SER A 166 21.55 -6.20 10.06
N ASP A 167 20.34 -5.87 10.49
CA ASP A 167 20.09 -4.93 11.58
C ASP A 167 19.07 -5.51 12.59
N ILE A 168 19.58 -6.01 13.71
CA ILE A 168 18.79 -6.63 14.79
C ILE A 168 17.71 -5.68 15.33
N PRO A 169 18.00 -4.39 15.67
CA PRO A 169 16.98 -3.46 16.12
C PRO A 169 15.82 -3.30 15.13
N MET A 170 16.11 -3.12 13.83
CA MET A 170 15.08 -3.01 12.80
C MET A 170 14.26 -4.30 12.67
N PHE A 171 14.91 -5.46 12.74
CA PHE A 171 14.22 -6.75 12.72
C PHE A 171 13.29 -6.92 13.93
N ILE A 172 13.78 -6.73 15.15
CA ILE A 172 12.98 -6.84 16.38
C ILE A 172 11.83 -5.84 16.38
N GLN A 173 12.05 -4.61 15.95
CA GLN A 173 11.00 -3.60 15.86
C GLN A 173 9.89 -4.04 14.89
N ALA A 174 10.24 -4.57 13.72
CA ALA A 174 9.26 -5.01 12.73
C ALA A 174 8.44 -6.22 13.22
N ILE A 175 9.10 -7.23 13.78
CA ILE A 175 8.40 -8.42 14.28
C ILE A 175 7.60 -8.12 15.56
N GLY A 176 8.18 -7.33 16.46
CA GLY A 176 7.56 -6.92 17.72
C GLY A 176 6.33 -6.05 17.53
N ALA A 177 6.27 -5.21 16.49
CA ALA A 177 5.07 -4.47 16.15
C ALA A 177 3.90 -5.41 15.81
N ARG A 178 4.18 -6.51 15.10
CA ARG A 178 3.17 -7.49 14.64
C ARG A 178 2.78 -8.54 15.68
N ALA A 179 3.66 -8.86 16.63
CA ALA A 179 3.45 -9.90 17.64
C ALA A 179 2.12 -9.74 18.44
N PRO A 180 1.72 -8.55 18.92
CA PRO A 180 0.48 -8.38 19.68
C PRO A 180 -0.78 -8.67 18.85
N THR A 181 -0.74 -8.38 17.55
CA THR A 181 -1.88 -8.53 16.65
C THR A 181 -2.01 -9.96 16.12
N THR A 182 -1.09 -10.87 16.47
CA THR A 182 -1.09 -12.24 15.97
C THR A 182 -1.90 -13.19 16.86
N LEU A 183 -2.82 -13.97 16.27
CA LEU A 183 -3.56 -15.01 16.99
C LEU A 183 -2.74 -16.30 17.01
N ILE A 184 -2.39 -16.77 18.21
CA ILE A 184 -1.65 -18.03 18.44
C ILE A 184 -2.61 -19.21 18.65
N ASN A 185 -2.10 -20.45 18.62
CA ASN A 185 -2.88 -21.65 18.91
C ASN A 185 -3.52 -21.55 20.32
N PRO A 186 -4.85 -21.77 20.47
CA PRO A 186 -5.54 -21.75 21.76
C PRO A 186 -4.98 -22.70 22.83
N GLU A 187 -4.25 -23.74 22.42
CA GLU A 187 -3.58 -24.69 23.34
C GLU A 187 -2.41 -24.05 24.12
N ILE A 188 -1.90 -22.89 23.68
CA ILE A 188 -0.84 -22.16 24.36
C ILE A 188 -1.44 -21.37 25.53
N LYS A 189 -0.90 -21.58 26.73
CA LYS A 189 -1.39 -20.93 27.96
C LYS A 189 -1.13 -19.42 27.94
N VAL A 190 -2.20 -18.63 28.00
CA VAL A 190 -2.15 -17.16 28.10
C VAL A 190 -1.46 -16.73 29.40
N GLY A 191 -0.58 -15.73 29.31
CA GLY A 191 0.18 -15.12 30.39
C GLY A 191 1.54 -15.77 30.67
N SER A 192 1.94 -16.79 29.91
CA SER A 192 3.24 -17.46 30.11
C SER A 192 4.39 -16.73 29.39
N PRO A 193 5.64 -16.80 29.88
CA PRO A 193 6.80 -16.25 29.15
C PRO A 193 6.94 -16.82 27.73
N GLU A 194 6.53 -18.08 27.53
CA GLU A 194 6.53 -18.75 26.23
C GLU A 194 5.53 -18.12 25.26
N GLU A 195 4.42 -17.56 25.74
CA GLU A 195 3.42 -16.88 24.90
C GLU A 195 4.05 -15.75 24.07
N ALA A 196 4.92 -14.95 24.68
CA ALA A 196 5.61 -13.85 24.01
C ALA A 196 6.52 -14.36 22.89
N ILE A 197 7.25 -15.46 23.13
CA ILE A 197 8.11 -16.09 22.12
C ILE A 197 7.28 -16.65 20.97
N TYR A 198 6.18 -17.36 21.25
CA TYR A 198 5.29 -17.88 20.22
C TYR A 198 4.65 -16.78 19.38
N LYS A 199 4.22 -15.68 20.00
CA LYS A 199 3.69 -14.50 19.29
C LYS A 199 4.74 -13.89 18.37
N MET A 200 5.98 -13.71 18.84
CA MET A 200 7.09 -13.23 18.02
C MET A 200 7.38 -14.17 16.86
N ASP A 201 7.39 -15.49 17.08
CA ASP A 201 7.68 -16.48 16.04
C ASP A 201 6.57 -16.58 14.99
N TYR A 202 5.30 -16.51 15.40
CA TYR A 202 4.19 -16.46 14.45
C TYR A 202 4.17 -15.15 13.66
N ALA A 203 4.42 -14.02 14.32
CA ALA A 203 4.56 -12.73 13.66
C ALA A 203 5.72 -12.75 12.65
N PHE A 204 6.84 -13.37 13.00
CA PHE A 204 7.96 -13.58 12.09
C PHE A 204 7.53 -14.34 10.83
N ARG A 205 6.84 -15.47 10.95
CA ARG A 205 6.35 -16.25 9.79
C ARG A 205 5.39 -15.43 8.92
N ALA A 206 4.46 -14.71 9.52
CA ALA A 206 3.51 -13.86 8.80
C ALA A 206 4.20 -12.69 8.08
N CYS A 207 5.19 -12.06 8.72
CA CYS A 207 6.00 -10.99 8.16
C CYS A 207 6.91 -11.50 7.02
N LEU A 208 7.54 -12.66 7.20
CA LEU A 208 8.35 -13.33 6.18
C LEU A 208 7.52 -13.68 4.94
N HIS A 209 6.32 -14.22 5.14
CA HIS A 209 5.40 -14.50 4.04
C HIS A 209 5.02 -13.23 3.29
N ALA A 210 4.60 -12.18 4.00
CA ALA A 210 4.17 -10.93 3.38
C ALA A 210 5.29 -10.24 2.58
N VAL A 211 6.53 -10.19 3.11
CA VAL A 211 7.65 -9.52 2.43
C VAL A 211 8.10 -10.29 1.18
N THR A 212 8.17 -11.63 1.24
CA THR A 212 8.54 -12.47 0.08
C THR A 212 7.44 -12.51 -0.98
N LEU A 213 6.17 -12.50 -0.56
CA LEU A 213 5.02 -12.39 -1.48
C LEU A 213 5.00 -11.01 -2.17
N SER A 214 5.31 -9.95 -1.44
CA SER A 214 5.47 -8.59 -1.99
C SER A 214 6.62 -8.53 -2.99
N TYR A 215 7.78 -9.11 -2.64
CA TYR A 215 8.92 -9.22 -3.55
C TYR A 215 8.54 -9.90 -4.87
N MET A 216 7.88 -11.06 -4.79
CA MET A 216 7.45 -11.83 -5.97
C MET A 216 6.46 -11.07 -6.85
N THR A 217 5.48 -10.42 -6.22
CA THR A 217 4.42 -9.69 -6.92
C THR A 217 4.96 -8.45 -7.61
N TRP A 218 5.66 -7.59 -6.88
CA TRP A 218 6.20 -6.34 -7.42
C TRP A 218 7.37 -6.59 -8.36
N GLY A 219 8.20 -7.61 -8.10
CA GLY A 219 9.27 -8.03 -9.00
C GLY A 219 8.74 -8.49 -10.35
N HIS A 220 7.65 -9.28 -10.36
CA HIS A 220 6.99 -9.66 -11.61
C HIS A 220 6.42 -8.45 -12.37
N ALA A 221 5.83 -7.48 -11.66
CA ALA A 221 5.35 -6.24 -12.27
C ALA A 221 6.50 -5.45 -12.90
N VAL A 222 7.63 -5.30 -12.20
CA VAL A 222 8.86 -4.69 -12.74
C VAL A 222 9.33 -5.44 -13.98
N ASP A 223 9.47 -6.76 -13.93
CA ASP A 223 9.89 -7.58 -15.09
C ASP A 223 9.03 -7.32 -16.33
N VAL A 224 7.71 -7.22 -16.15
CA VAL A 224 6.76 -6.92 -17.23
C VAL A 224 7.00 -5.51 -17.79
N PHE A 225 7.12 -4.48 -16.95
CA PHE A 225 7.35 -3.13 -17.44
C PHE A 225 8.71 -2.98 -18.15
N GLU A 226 9.77 -3.62 -17.64
CA GLU A 226 11.08 -3.65 -18.31
C GLU A 226 11.04 -4.41 -19.64
N GLU A 227 10.19 -5.45 -19.76
CA GLU A 227 9.98 -6.11 -21.05
C GLU A 227 9.27 -5.20 -22.05
N LEU A 228 8.22 -4.50 -21.62
CA LEU A 228 7.50 -3.56 -22.49
C LEU A 228 8.43 -2.46 -22.99
N ASP A 229 9.24 -1.89 -22.11
CA ASP A 229 10.23 -0.85 -22.45
C ASP A 229 11.28 -1.37 -23.44
N ARG A 230 11.86 -2.55 -23.17
CA ARG A 230 12.84 -3.19 -24.07
C ARG A 230 12.28 -3.49 -25.46
N ARG A 231 10.97 -3.77 -25.55
CA ARG A 231 10.26 -4.01 -26.81
C ARG A 231 9.79 -2.72 -27.50
N GLY A 232 10.02 -1.55 -26.90
CA GLY A 232 9.51 -0.27 -27.40
C GLY A 232 7.99 -0.15 -27.36
N LEU A 233 7.32 -0.90 -26.49
CA LEU A 233 5.86 -0.89 -26.35
C LEU A 233 5.45 0.19 -25.34
N THR A 234 5.37 1.42 -25.82
CA THR A 234 5.18 2.62 -24.97
C THR A 234 3.73 3.11 -24.88
N THR A 235 2.83 2.58 -25.72
CA THR A 235 1.43 3.01 -25.77
C THR A 235 0.48 1.86 -25.50
N THR A 236 -0.67 2.14 -24.88
CA THR A 236 -1.72 1.13 -24.60
C THR A 236 -2.11 0.35 -25.86
N SER A 237 -2.32 1.02 -26.99
CA SER A 237 -2.69 0.37 -28.25
C SER A 237 -1.57 -0.52 -28.81
N SER A 238 -0.30 -0.13 -28.65
CA SER A 238 0.84 -0.97 -29.08
C SER A 238 0.94 -2.25 -28.25
N ILE A 239 0.79 -2.13 -26.93
CA ILE A 239 0.80 -3.26 -25.99
C ILE A 239 -0.39 -4.18 -26.27
N GLU A 240 -1.56 -3.61 -26.56
CA GLU A 240 -2.76 -4.36 -26.90
C GLU A 240 -2.61 -5.17 -28.19
N ARG A 241 -2.05 -4.59 -29.24
CA ARG A 241 -1.73 -5.33 -30.46
C ARG A 241 -0.72 -6.44 -30.20
N ALA A 242 0.27 -6.19 -29.35
CA ALA A 242 1.31 -7.16 -29.03
C ALA A 242 0.75 -8.37 -28.28
N TYR A 243 0.00 -8.19 -27.18
CA TYR A 243 -0.50 -9.33 -26.41
C TYR A 243 -1.54 -10.16 -27.17
N LYS A 244 -2.26 -9.55 -28.14
CA LYS A 244 -3.21 -10.30 -29.00
C LYS A 244 -2.51 -11.25 -29.97
N GLN A 245 -1.23 -11.02 -30.27
CA GLN A 245 -0.41 -11.85 -31.17
C GLN A 245 0.57 -12.75 -30.43
N ASP A 246 0.91 -12.41 -29.19
CA ASP A 246 1.89 -13.09 -28.34
C ASP A 246 1.21 -13.57 -27.06
N SER A 247 0.80 -14.84 -27.02
CA SER A 247 0.13 -15.40 -25.83
C SER A 247 1.05 -15.47 -24.62
N ALA A 248 2.38 -15.52 -24.79
CA ALA A 248 3.31 -15.47 -23.68
C ALA A 248 3.28 -14.10 -22.99
N LEU A 249 3.32 -13.00 -23.77
CA LEU A 249 3.15 -11.64 -23.22
C LEU A 249 1.78 -11.48 -22.55
N MET A 250 0.72 -11.98 -23.18
CA MET A 250 -0.64 -11.95 -22.60
C MET A 250 -0.66 -12.63 -21.22
N TRP A 251 -0.15 -13.86 -21.10
CA TRP A 251 -0.16 -14.58 -19.82
C TRP A 251 0.77 -13.97 -18.77
N ARG A 252 1.86 -13.29 -19.15
CA ARG A 252 2.66 -12.48 -18.22
C ARG A 252 1.89 -11.27 -17.69
N LEU A 253 1.22 -10.52 -18.56
CA LEU A 253 0.36 -9.41 -18.15
C LEU A 253 -0.78 -9.88 -17.24
N VAL A 254 -1.48 -10.95 -17.61
CA VAL A 254 -2.52 -11.58 -16.78
C VAL A 254 -1.95 -12.06 -15.45
N GLY A 255 -0.77 -12.67 -15.46
CA GLY A 255 -0.05 -13.08 -14.25
C GLY A 255 0.23 -11.93 -13.31
N CYS A 256 0.55 -10.73 -13.82
CA CYS A 256 0.66 -9.50 -13.03
C CYS A 256 -0.68 -9.14 -12.36
N LEU A 257 -1.79 -9.17 -13.10
CA LEU A 257 -3.14 -8.89 -12.56
C LEU A 257 -3.52 -9.85 -11.43
N CYS A 258 -3.26 -11.15 -11.62
CA CYS A 258 -3.59 -12.17 -10.64
C CYS A 258 -2.76 -12.00 -9.36
N LYS A 259 -1.45 -11.73 -9.48
CA LYS A 259 -0.55 -11.56 -8.33
C LYS A 259 -0.88 -10.33 -7.51
N ILE A 260 -1.14 -9.18 -8.14
CA ILE A 260 -1.55 -7.99 -7.37
C ILE A 260 -2.89 -8.21 -6.66
N SER A 261 -3.84 -8.88 -7.31
CA SER A 261 -5.12 -9.21 -6.67
C SER A 261 -4.95 -10.12 -5.46
N TYR A 262 -4.04 -11.11 -5.57
CA TYR A 262 -3.72 -12.01 -4.47
C TYR A 262 -3.01 -11.28 -3.33
N LEU A 263 -2.00 -10.45 -3.62
CA LEU A 263 -1.31 -9.63 -2.63
C LEU A 263 -2.26 -8.67 -1.92
N ALA A 264 -3.13 -7.96 -2.66
CA ALA A 264 -4.11 -7.04 -2.07
C ALA A 264 -5.09 -7.77 -1.13
N GLY A 265 -5.52 -8.99 -1.47
CA GLY A 265 -6.30 -9.84 -0.59
C GLY A 265 -5.56 -10.17 0.72
N HIS A 266 -4.29 -10.55 0.62
CA HIS A 266 -3.47 -10.85 1.79
C HIS A 266 -3.21 -9.62 2.68
N LEU A 267 -2.92 -8.47 2.08
CA LEU A 267 -2.79 -7.20 2.82
C LEU A 267 -4.10 -6.80 3.50
N TRP A 268 -5.25 -7.11 2.90
CA TRP A 268 -6.56 -6.86 3.51
C TRP A 268 -6.79 -7.72 4.76
N GLU A 269 -6.45 -9.00 4.69
CA GLU A 269 -6.51 -9.92 5.85
C GLU A 269 -5.61 -9.43 6.98
N ARG A 270 -4.38 -9.03 6.66
CA ARG A 270 -3.43 -8.44 7.62
C ARG A 270 -3.97 -7.16 8.24
N PHE A 271 -4.49 -6.24 7.43
CA PHE A 271 -5.12 -5.01 7.89
C PHE A 271 -6.26 -5.31 8.87
N THR A 272 -7.10 -6.29 8.56
CA THR A 272 -8.21 -6.71 9.42
C THR A 272 -7.73 -7.24 10.77
N GLU A 273 -6.69 -8.08 10.79
CA GLU A 273 -6.11 -8.58 12.03
C GLU A 273 -5.48 -7.47 12.88
N ILE A 274 -4.80 -6.51 12.27
CA ILE A 274 -4.17 -5.38 12.95
C ILE A 274 -5.23 -4.42 13.50
N MET A 275 -6.22 -4.05 12.68
CA MET A 275 -7.30 -3.14 13.07
C MET A 275 -8.14 -3.69 14.20
N SER A 276 -8.50 -4.97 14.14
CA SER A 276 -9.24 -5.64 15.22
C SER A 276 -8.48 -5.73 16.55
N TRP A 277 -7.17 -5.47 16.54
CA TRP A 277 -6.36 -5.37 17.75
C TRP A 277 -5.95 -3.94 18.10
N CYS A 278 -6.25 -2.94 17.27
CA CYS A 278 -5.94 -1.55 17.60
C CYS A 278 -6.71 -1.12 18.86
N ASP A 279 -6.08 -0.42 19.80
CA ASP A 279 -6.66 -0.16 21.13
C ASP A 279 -8.05 0.47 21.09
N TYR A 280 -8.29 1.39 20.15
CA TYR A 280 -9.61 2.01 19.97
C TYR A 280 -10.65 1.03 19.40
N TYR A 281 -10.29 0.24 18.39
CA TYR A 281 -11.22 -0.61 17.65
C TYR A 281 -11.42 -2.00 18.25
N ARG A 282 -10.48 -2.47 19.09
CA ARG A 282 -10.48 -3.81 19.69
C ARG A 282 -11.82 -4.20 20.34
N PRO A 283 -12.54 -3.32 21.09
CA PRO A 283 -13.81 -3.70 21.71
C PRO A 283 -14.94 -4.02 20.73
N PHE A 284 -14.86 -3.53 19.47
CA PHE A 284 -15.88 -3.78 18.45
C PHE A 284 -15.77 -5.15 17.80
N PHE A 285 -14.72 -5.93 18.09
CA PHE A 285 -14.44 -7.18 17.40
C PHE A 285 -14.20 -8.36 18.34
N LYS A 286 -14.69 -9.52 17.93
CA LYS A 286 -14.32 -10.83 18.48
C LYS A 286 -13.29 -11.46 17.56
N ARG A 287 -12.22 -11.98 18.15
CA ARG A 287 -11.10 -12.59 17.43
C ARG A 287 -10.92 -14.02 17.92
N TYR A 288 -10.87 -14.99 17.01
CA TYR A 288 -10.70 -16.39 17.38
C TYR A 288 -10.07 -17.19 16.23
N ARG A 289 -9.60 -18.40 16.51
CA ARG A 289 -9.14 -19.35 15.48
C ARG A 289 -10.18 -20.45 15.26
N THR A 290 -10.39 -20.85 14.01
CA THR A 290 -11.32 -21.94 13.70
C THR A 290 -10.78 -23.29 14.21
N PRO A 291 -11.60 -24.15 14.84
CA PRO A 291 -11.13 -25.44 15.37
C PRO A 291 -10.55 -26.39 14.32
N SER A 292 -11.08 -26.36 13.09
CA SER A 292 -10.77 -27.36 12.04
C SER A 292 -9.58 -27.01 11.15
N ARG A 293 -9.25 -25.71 11.01
CA ARG A 293 -8.20 -25.22 10.10
C ARG A 293 -7.23 -24.22 10.74
N GLN A 294 -7.44 -23.89 12.01
CA GLN A 294 -6.68 -22.87 12.74
C GLN A 294 -6.61 -21.51 12.02
N GLU A 295 -7.61 -21.20 11.18
CA GLU A 295 -7.71 -19.92 10.47
C GLU A 295 -8.07 -18.81 11.46
N SER A 296 -7.37 -17.68 11.40
CA SER A 296 -7.77 -16.47 12.12
C SER A 296 -9.13 -15.97 11.60
N ARG A 297 -10.04 -15.67 12.52
CA ARG A 297 -11.35 -15.06 12.24
C ARG A 297 -11.54 -13.82 13.10
N VAL A 298 -12.15 -12.82 12.48
CA VAL A 298 -12.55 -11.55 13.10
C VAL A 298 -14.02 -11.34 12.78
N GLU A 299 -14.83 -11.14 13.81
CA GLU A 299 -16.28 -10.87 13.70
C GLU A 299 -16.63 -9.60 14.47
N ILE A 300 -17.69 -8.91 14.04
CA ILE A 300 -18.20 -7.76 14.79
C ILE A 300 -18.84 -8.25 16.09
N ASP A 301 -18.47 -7.63 17.21
CA ASP A 301 -19.24 -7.76 18.43
C ASP A 301 -20.51 -6.90 18.33
N HIS A 302 -21.56 -7.46 17.72
CA HIS A 302 -22.84 -6.75 17.56
C HIS A 302 -23.47 -6.33 18.91
N ALA A 303 -23.16 -7.02 20.01
CA ALA A 303 -23.66 -6.64 21.33
C ALA A 303 -22.92 -5.41 21.87
N TYR A 304 -21.62 -5.31 21.63
CA TYR A 304 -20.86 -4.09 21.91
C TYR A 304 -21.31 -2.94 21.00
N LEU A 305 -21.33 -3.16 19.68
CA LEU A 305 -21.73 -2.15 18.70
C LEU A 305 -23.14 -1.59 18.97
N LYS A 306 -24.10 -2.44 19.35
CA LYS A 306 -25.47 -1.99 19.69
C LYS A 306 -25.50 -1.09 20.93
N ARG A 307 -24.64 -1.35 21.93
CA ARG A 307 -24.58 -0.55 23.17
C ARG A 307 -23.88 0.79 22.97
N HIS A 308 -22.94 0.86 22.03
CA HIS A 308 -22.10 2.03 21.78
C HIS A 308 -22.42 2.73 20.45
N LYS A 309 -23.56 2.41 19.83
CA LYS A 309 -23.92 2.93 18.50
C LYS A 309 -23.98 4.46 18.46
N ASP A 310 -24.38 5.10 19.54
CA ASP A 310 -24.50 6.56 19.62
C ASP A 310 -23.14 7.24 19.86
N ASP A 311 -22.11 6.48 20.24
CA ASP A 311 -20.73 6.94 20.47
C ASP A 311 -19.85 6.79 19.21
N THR A 312 -20.34 6.12 18.15
CA THR A 312 -19.55 5.88 16.94
C THR A 312 -19.53 7.08 16.02
N THR A 313 -18.35 7.35 15.49
CA THR A 313 -18.12 8.36 14.48
C THR A 313 -18.41 7.83 13.07
N PRO A 314 -18.50 8.75 12.10
CA PRO A 314 -18.33 8.48 10.68
C PRO A 314 -17.27 7.42 10.34
N LEU A 315 -16.04 7.63 10.81
CA LEU A 315 -14.91 6.77 10.50
C LEU A 315 -15.11 5.37 11.08
N ASP A 316 -15.64 5.29 12.31
CA ASP A 316 -15.86 3.99 12.95
C ASP A 316 -16.83 3.14 12.16
N SER A 317 -17.90 3.75 11.64
CA SER A 317 -18.85 3.07 10.77
C SER A 317 -18.18 2.53 9.50
N VAL A 318 -17.25 3.28 8.90
CA VAL A 318 -16.51 2.83 7.71
C VAL A 318 -15.61 1.63 8.06
N ILE A 319 -14.81 1.75 9.11
CA ILE A 319 -13.87 0.70 9.52
C ILE A 319 -14.60 -0.57 9.95
N ILE A 320 -15.60 -0.45 10.82
CA ILE A 320 -16.34 -1.59 11.41
C ILE A 320 -17.07 -2.37 10.33
N ASN A 321 -17.79 -1.69 9.44
CA ASN A 321 -18.55 -2.37 8.39
C ASN A 321 -17.64 -3.02 7.34
N SER A 322 -16.45 -2.45 7.08
CA SER A 322 -15.55 -2.97 6.05
C SER A 322 -14.84 -4.26 6.45
N ILE A 323 -14.69 -4.52 7.76
CA ILE A 323 -13.99 -5.70 8.28
C ILE A 323 -14.80 -6.99 8.10
N GLU A 324 -16.12 -6.94 8.19
CA GLU A 324 -16.98 -8.14 8.08
C GLU A 324 -17.49 -8.42 6.66
N THR A 325 -17.64 -7.39 5.83
CA THR A 325 -18.34 -7.53 4.54
C THR A 325 -17.43 -8.06 3.43
N ASP A 326 -17.90 -9.08 2.72
CA ASP A 326 -17.30 -9.49 1.46
C ASP A 326 -17.54 -8.45 0.35
N SER A 327 -16.44 -8.20 -0.36
CA SER A 327 -16.25 -7.44 -1.62
C SER A 327 -16.80 -6.00 -1.75
N SER A 328 -18.09 -5.75 -1.55
CA SER A 328 -18.78 -4.53 -2.02
C SER A 328 -18.42 -3.24 -1.26
N TYR A 329 -18.21 -3.30 0.07
CA TYR A 329 -17.77 -2.12 0.85
C TYR A 329 -16.29 -1.77 0.62
N ARG A 330 -15.50 -2.70 0.08
CA ARG A 330 -14.07 -2.46 -0.17
C ARG A 330 -13.83 -1.50 -1.34
N VAL A 331 -14.80 -1.37 -2.25
CA VAL A 331 -14.68 -0.52 -3.46
C VAL A 331 -14.56 0.97 -3.12
N ALA A 332 -15.27 1.43 -2.08
CA ALA A 332 -15.24 2.83 -1.63
C ALA A 332 -14.51 3.01 -0.29
N PHE A 333 -13.84 1.96 0.21
CA PHE A 333 -13.26 1.96 1.55
C PHE A 333 -12.26 3.11 1.77
N PHE A 334 -11.24 3.20 0.91
CA PHE A 334 -10.21 4.23 1.05
C PHE A 334 -10.84 5.62 0.94
N ASP A 335 -11.70 5.85 -0.05
CA ASP A 335 -12.37 7.13 -0.26
C ASP A 335 -13.18 7.56 0.97
N ASN A 336 -13.89 6.62 1.60
CA ASN A 336 -14.68 6.91 2.80
C ASN A 336 -13.81 7.17 4.02
N VAL A 337 -12.72 6.40 4.22
CA VAL A 337 -11.75 6.68 5.29
C VAL A 337 -11.18 8.07 5.12
N LEU A 338 -10.79 8.45 3.90
CA LEU A 338 -10.21 9.75 3.59
C LEU A 338 -11.20 10.89 3.80
N LYS A 339 -12.43 10.75 3.29
CA LYS A 339 -13.50 11.74 3.55
C LYS A 339 -13.70 11.97 5.04
N CYS A 340 -13.64 10.92 5.87
CA CYS A 340 -13.74 11.07 7.32
C CYS A 340 -12.51 11.76 7.92
N LEU A 341 -11.29 11.41 7.48
CA LEU A 341 -10.06 12.03 7.98
C LEU A 341 -9.86 13.48 7.50
N ASP A 342 -10.44 13.86 6.36
CA ASP A 342 -10.44 15.24 5.87
C ASP A 342 -11.45 16.09 6.65
N GLN A 343 -12.57 15.50 7.06
CA GLN A 343 -13.59 16.14 7.89
C GLN A 343 -13.13 16.30 9.34
N ASP A 344 -12.66 15.21 9.94
CA ASP A 344 -12.04 15.20 11.26
C ASP A 344 -10.66 14.53 11.21
N PRO A 345 -9.63 15.34 10.92
CA PRO A 345 -8.24 15.06 11.18
C PRO A 345 -7.83 14.23 12.40
N THR A 346 -8.50 14.46 13.53
CA THR A 346 -8.05 13.97 14.84
C THR A 346 -8.37 12.49 15.01
N GLU A 347 -9.32 12.00 14.22
CA GLU A 347 -9.71 10.60 14.08
C GLU A 347 -8.55 9.71 13.63
N ALA A 348 -7.54 10.27 12.95
CA ALA A 348 -6.33 9.53 12.59
C ALA A 348 -5.64 8.91 13.82
N LYS A 349 -5.78 9.50 15.01
CA LYS A 349 -5.19 8.98 16.27
C LYS A 349 -5.79 7.65 16.73
N LYS A 350 -6.93 7.24 16.15
CA LYS A 350 -7.55 5.93 16.40
C LYS A 350 -6.77 4.78 15.76
N PHE A 351 -5.85 5.05 14.84
CA PHE A 351 -4.99 4.06 14.23
C PHE A 351 -3.69 3.92 15.02
N SER A 352 -3.22 2.69 15.22
CA SER A 352 -1.84 2.45 15.63
C SER A 352 -0.88 2.77 14.48
N ASN A 353 0.42 2.95 14.78
CA ASN A 353 1.42 3.12 13.72
C ASN A 353 1.40 1.95 12.72
N GLU A 354 1.29 0.72 13.22
CA GLU A 354 1.21 -0.49 12.39
C GLU A 354 -0.04 -0.48 11.49
N ALA A 355 -1.21 -0.16 12.05
CA ALA A 355 -2.45 -0.06 11.29
C ALA A 355 -2.35 0.97 10.16
N PHE A 356 -1.72 2.11 10.44
CA PHE A 356 -1.56 3.19 9.47
C PHE A 356 -0.49 2.88 8.40
N GLN A 357 0.47 1.99 8.70
CA GLN A 357 1.41 1.43 7.74
C GLN A 357 0.73 0.43 6.80
N GLU A 358 0.02 -0.55 7.36
CA GLU A 358 -0.68 -1.56 6.57
C GLU A 358 -1.77 -0.92 5.68
N LEU A 359 -2.48 0.11 6.18
CA LEU A 359 -3.42 0.89 5.35
C LEU A 359 -2.73 1.54 4.14
N GLY A 360 -1.51 2.05 4.33
CA GLY A 360 -0.66 2.63 3.29
C GLY A 360 -0.30 1.64 2.18
N ASP A 361 0.15 0.46 2.59
CA ASP A 361 0.57 -0.60 1.67
C ASP A 361 -0.61 -1.17 0.89
N LEU A 362 -1.71 -1.38 1.60
CA LEU A 362 -2.96 -1.82 1.01
C LEU A 362 -3.49 -0.77 0.00
N ALA A 363 -3.46 0.52 0.35
CA ALA A 363 -3.88 1.59 -0.57
C ALA A 363 -3.01 1.64 -1.83
N THR A 364 -1.69 1.46 -1.72
CA THR A 364 -0.79 1.38 -2.89
C THR A 364 -1.10 0.17 -3.77
N ALA A 365 -1.33 -1.01 -3.18
CA ALA A 365 -1.71 -2.20 -3.93
C ALA A 365 -3.05 -2.01 -4.67
N HIS A 366 -4.03 -1.38 -4.02
CA HIS A 366 -5.32 -1.05 -4.62
C HIS A 366 -5.21 0.03 -5.72
N GLU A 367 -4.32 1.01 -5.59
CA GLU A 367 -4.05 1.97 -6.67
C GLU A 367 -3.44 1.25 -7.89
N PHE A 368 -2.45 0.39 -7.68
CA PHE A 368 -1.87 -0.39 -8.77
C PHE A 368 -2.90 -1.31 -9.42
N LYS A 369 -3.76 -1.94 -8.63
CA LYS A 369 -4.91 -2.72 -9.13
C LYS A 369 -5.85 -1.84 -9.96
N ALA A 370 -6.15 -0.63 -9.51
CA ALA A 370 -6.97 0.32 -10.24
C ALA A 370 -6.38 0.70 -11.61
N GLN A 371 -5.06 0.75 -11.72
CA GLN A 371 -4.35 0.98 -12.98
C GLN A 371 -4.35 -0.25 -13.90
N MET A 372 -4.06 -1.44 -13.36
CA MET A 372 -3.84 -2.64 -14.15
C MET A 372 -5.10 -3.43 -14.48
N ILE A 373 -6.11 -3.40 -13.59
CA ILE A 373 -7.33 -4.21 -13.67
C ILE A 373 -8.53 -3.34 -14.00
N ASP A 374 -8.74 -2.29 -13.21
CA ASP A 374 -9.97 -1.49 -13.31
C ASP A 374 -9.91 -0.41 -14.41
N SER A 375 -8.79 -0.30 -15.13
CA SER A 375 -8.64 0.62 -16.27
C SER A 375 -9.29 0.06 -17.54
N ALA A 376 -9.51 0.92 -18.53
CA ALA A 376 -10.04 0.49 -19.82
C ALA A 376 -9.12 -0.56 -20.49
N PHE A 377 -7.80 -0.42 -20.40
CA PHE A 377 -6.85 -1.45 -20.85
C PHE A 377 -7.00 -2.77 -20.07
N GLY A 378 -7.05 -2.70 -18.74
CA GLY A 378 -7.18 -3.88 -17.88
C GLY A 378 -8.42 -4.71 -18.22
N GLN A 379 -9.56 -4.04 -18.42
CA GLN A 379 -10.80 -4.69 -18.82
C GLN A 379 -10.68 -5.41 -20.17
N ARG A 380 -10.12 -4.77 -21.20
CA ARG A 380 -9.91 -5.40 -22.52
C ARG A 380 -8.92 -6.57 -22.47
N LEU A 381 -7.90 -6.49 -21.62
CA LEU A 381 -6.96 -7.60 -21.40
C LEU A 381 -7.66 -8.79 -20.72
N MET A 382 -8.46 -8.54 -19.68
CA MET A 382 -9.24 -9.58 -19.01
C MET A 382 -10.24 -10.23 -19.96
N GLU A 383 -11.04 -9.45 -20.69
CA GLU A 383 -11.99 -9.97 -21.69
C GLU A 383 -11.29 -10.85 -22.73
N PHE A 384 -10.12 -10.43 -23.22
CA PHE A 384 -9.35 -11.23 -24.17
C PHE A 384 -8.83 -12.52 -23.54
N ALA A 385 -8.29 -12.47 -22.33
CA ALA A 385 -7.80 -13.65 -21.61
C ALA A 385 -8.94 -14.63 -21.26
N GLU A 386 -10.11 -14.12 -20.85
CA GLU A 386 -11.32 -14.92 -20.61
C GLU A 386 -11.77 -15.67 -21.87
N SER A 387 -11.68 -15.04 -23.04
CA SER A 387 -11.99 -15.69 -24.32
C SER A 387 -11.09 -16.90 -24.62
N LYS A 388 -9.92 -16.97 -23.98
CA LYS A 388 -8.93 -18.05 -24.10
C LYS A 388 -8.95 -19.03 -22.94
N ASP A 389 -9.66 -18.72 -21.85
CA ASP A 389 -9.55 -19.42 -20.57
C ASP A 389 -9.93 -20.91 -20.65
N LYS A 390 -10.97 -21.25 -21.42
CA LYS A 390 -11.45 -22.63 -21.57
C LYS A 390 -10.40 -23.59 -22.15
N GLN A 391 -9.49 -23.07 -22.98
CA GLN A 391 -8.43 -23.83 -23.65
C GLN A 391 -7.04 -23.42 -23.14
N CYS A 392 -6.95 -22.70 -22.02
CA CYS A 392 -5.66 -22.17 -21.56
C CYS A 392 -4.63 -23.28 -21.27
N LEU A 393 -5.06 -24.45 -20.82
CA LEU A 393 -4.18 -25.59 -20.57
C LEU A 393 -3.61 -26.21 -21.86
N GLU A 394 -4.22 -25.95 -23.02
CA GLU A 394 -3.73 -26.37 -24.33
C GLU A 394 -2.73 -25.36 -24.93
N ASP A 395 -2.71 -24.12 -24.42
CA ASP A 395 -1.74 -23.10 -24.84
C ASP A 395 -0.37 -23.39 -24.22
N PRO A 396 0.67 -23.70 -25.04
CA PRO A 396 2.00 -24.02 -24.54
C PRO A 396 2.64 -22.86 -23.77
N ASN A 397 2.17 -21.63 -23.97
CA ASN A 397 2.67 -20.44 -23.27
C ASN A 397 1.95 -20.17 -21.95
N PHE A 398 0.85 -20.87 -21.63
CA PHE A 398 0.08 -20.59 -20.41
C PHE A 398 0.87 -20.91 -19.13
N LEU A 399 1.08 -22.19 -18.83
CA LEU A 399 1.74 -22.60 -17.58
C LEU A 399 3.15 -22.03 -17.40
N PRO A 400 4.01 -21.90 -18.45
CA PRO A 400 5.30 -21.23 -18.32
C PRO A 400 5.24 -19.77 -17.88
N ASN A 401 4.17 -19.05 -18.21
CA ASN A 401 4.03 -17.63 -17.88
C ASN A 401 3.07 -17.38 -16.70
N ALA A 402 2.16 -18.31 -16.41
CA ALA A 402 1.25 -18.26 -15.28
C ALA A 402 1.92 -18.65 -13.95
N THR A 403 2.91 -19.56 -13.99
CA THR A 403 3.65 -19.99 -12.78
C THR A 403 5.13 -20.24 -13.08
N PHE A 404 5.98 -19.85 -12.13
CA PHE A 404 7.42 -20.17 -12.13
C PHE A 404 7.75 -21.44 -11.33
N ILE A 405 6.77 -21.99 -10.59
CA ILE A 405 6.89 -23.29 -9.92
C ILE A 405 6.62 -24.41 -10.93
N ASP A 406 7.23 -25.58 -10.74
CA ASP A 406 6.87 -26.80 -11.47
C ASP A 406 5.39 -27.17 -11.23
N PRO A 407 4.53 -27.17 -12.26
CA PRO A 407 3.10 -27.45 -12.11
C PRO A 407 2.78 -28.80 -11.44
N SER A 408 3.67 -29.79 -11.57
CA SER A 408 3.52 -31.11 -10.92
C SER A 408 3.73 -31.09 -9.41
N LYS A 409 4.28 -30.00 -8.87
CA LYS A 409 4.68 -29.85 -7.46
C LYS A 409 3.89 -28.77 -6.72
N ILE A 410 2.96 -28.11 -7.40
CA ILE A 410 2.08 -27.11 -6.80
C ILE A 410 0.96 -27.80 -6.01
N HIS A 411 0.62 -27.27 -4.84
CA HIS A 411 -0.60 -27.65 -4.13
C HIS A 411 -1.80 -26.99 -4.81
N TRP A 412 -2.40 -27.72 -5.76
CA TRP A 412 -3.57 -27.25 -6.51
C TRP A 412 -4.76 -26.98 -5.60
N VAL A 413 -5.50 -25.92 -5.94
CA VAL A 413 -6.73 -25.53 -5.25
C VAL A 413 -7.92 -25.65 -6.20
N GLU A 414 -9.10 -25.91 -5.65
CA GLU A 414 -10.32 -25.85 -6.43
C GLU A 414 -10.54 -24.45 -6.99
N ARG A 415 -10.97 -24.39 -8.25
CA ARG A 415 -11.33 -23.14 -8.91
C ARG A 415 -12.52 -22.53 -8.18
N ASN A 416 -12.36 -21.28 -7.73
CA ASN A 416 -13.47 -20.56 -7.12
C ASN A 416 -14.43 -20.12 -8.24
N SER A 417 -15.74 -20.11 -8.00
CA SER A 417 -16.72 -19.55 -8.95
C SER A 417 -16.42 -18.11 -9.33
N ASN A 418 -15.71 -17.37 -8.47
CA ASN A 418 -15.31 -15.98 -8.68
C ASN A 418 -13.94 -15.84 -9.40
N ASP A 419 -13.31 -16.96 -9.78
CA ASP A 419 -12.08 -16.94 -10.58
C ASP A 419 -12.43 -16.74 -12.06
N TRP A 420 -12.33 -15.49 -12.53
CA TRP A 420 -12.57 -15.10 -13.92
C TRP A 420 -11.62 -15.79 -14.93
N SER A 421 -10.41 -16.18 -14.49
CA SER A 421 -9.50 -17.01 -15.27
C SER A 421 -8.82 -18.08 -14.40
N TYR A 422 -8.50 -19.22 -15.00
CA TYR A 422 -7.66 -20.28 -14.43
C TYR A 422 -6.27 -19.77 -14.00
N ALA A 423 -5.76 -18.70 -14.61
CA ALA A 423 -4.54 -18.02 -14.15
C ALA A 423 -4.64 -17.56 -12.68
N ARG A 424 -5.83 -17.15 -12.23
CA ARG A 424 -6.08 -16.77 -10.83
C ARG A 424 -6.02 -17.97 -9.90
N THR A 425 -6.55 -19.12 -10.34
CA THR A 425 -6.43 -20.39 -9.62
C THR A 425 -4.98 -20.82 -9.48
N VAL A 426 -4.18 -20.72 -10.55
CA VAL A 426 -2.73 -20.99 -10.52
C VAL A 426 -2.01 -20.06 -9.54
N CYS A 427 -2.30 -18.75 -9.58
CA CYS A 427 -1.69 -17.78 -8.68
C CYS A 427 -1.99 -18.09 -7.19
N ARG A 428 -3.24 -18.46 -6.86
CA ARG A 428 -3.62 -18.88 -5.51
C ARG A 428 -2.88 -20.15 -5.09
N ALA A 429 -2.76 -21.12 -6.00
CA ALA A 429 -2.05 -22.36 -5.73
C ALA A 429 -0.54 -22.13 -5.45
N VAL A 430 0.09 -21.22 -6.19
CA VAL A 430 1.48 -20.77 -5.93
C VAL A 430 1.58 -20.11 -4.55
N GLY A 431 0.72 -19.14 -4.24
CA GLY A 431 0.72 -18.46 -2.95
C GLY A 431 0.51 -19.41 -1.77
N ASN A 432 -0.42 -20.36 -1.88
CA ASN A 432 -0.68 -21.36 -0.85
C ASN A 432 0.48 -22.34 -0.67
N SER A 433 1.11 -22.77 -1.77
CA SER A 433 2.32 -23.61 -1.71
C SER A 433 3.45 -22.87 -0.98
N TRP A 434 3.60 -21.57 -1.25
CA TRP A 434 4.58 -20.73 -0.57
C TRP A 434 4.27 -20.50 0.91
N LEU A 435 3.00 -20.29 1.26
CA LEU A 435 2.55 -20.13 2.64
C LEU A 435 2.94 -21.33 3.51
N VAL A 436 2.76 -22.56 2.99
CA VAL A 436 3.18 -23.79 3.68
C VAL A 436 4.68 -23.79 3.94
N THR A 437 5.50 -23.31 3.01
CA THR A 437 6.95 -23.20 3.17
C THR A 437 7.31 -22.20 4.27
N THR A 438 6.83 -20.97 4.18
CA THR A 438 7.17 -19.92 5.15
C THR A 438 6.65 -20.23 6.56
N ASN A 439 5.54 -20.95 6.67
CA ASN A 439 4.96 -21.33 7.96
C ASN A 439 5.76 -22.40 8.72
N ARG A 440 6.77 -23.02 8.09
CA ARG A 440 7.69 -23.98 8.74
C ARG A 440 8.92 -23.30 9.36
N MET A 441 9.15 -22.02 9.07
CA MET A 441 10.33 -21.29 9.55
C MET A 441 10.18 -20.89 11.01
N SER A 442 11.28 -20.82 11.76
CA SER A 442 11.26 -20.37 13.15
C SER A 442 12.54 -19.61 13.52
N MET A 443 12.35 -18.46 14.18
CA MET A 443 13.38 -17.68 14.87
C MET A 443 13.28 -17.82 16.40
N GLY A 444 12.51 -18.82 16.88
CA GLY A 444 12.27 -19.08 18.30
C GLY A 444 13.54 -19.05 19.18
N PRO A 445 14.62 -19.76 18.83
CA PRO A 445 15.86 -19.74 19.61
C PRO A 445 16.48 -18.33 19.75
N PHE A 446 16.42 -17.52 18.70
CA PHE A 446 16.87 -16.13 18.75
C PHE A 446 15.98 -15.27 19.68
N PHE A 447 14.65 -15.45 19.59
CA PHE A 447 13.72 -14.69 20.44
C PHE A 447 13.86 -15.04 21.92
N VAL A 448 14.19 -16.30 22.26
CA VAL A 448 14.53 -16.68 23.63
C VAL A 448 15.73 -15.87 24.14
N LEU A 449 16.77 -15.71 23.32
CA LEU A 449 17.97 -14.95 23.71
C LEU A 449 17.69 -13.44 23.86
N CYS A 450 16.68 -12.91 23.17
CA CYS A 450 16.27 -11.51 23.29
C CYS A 450 15.56 -11.17 24.62
N LEU A 451 15.19 -12.17 25.43
CA LEU A 451 14.56 -11.89 26.73
C LEU A 451 15.56 -11.21 27.68
N PRO A 452 15.14 -10.20 28.48
CA PRO A 452 16.04 -9.39 29.31
C PRO A 452 16.94 -10.17 30.27
N SER A 453 16.51 -11.35 30.72
CA SER A 453 17.23 -12.19 31.69
C SER A 453 17.96 -13.38 31.06
N SER A 454 18.02 -13.46 29.73
CA SER A 454 18.65 -14.60 29.05
C SER A 454 20.17 -14.52 29.13
N PRO A 455 20.87 -15.57 29.63
CA PRO A 455 22.32 -15.61 29.61
C PRO A 455 22.83 -15.67 28.17
N GLY A 456 23.94 -14.98 27.86
CA GLY A 456 24.58 -15.05 26.54
C GLY A 456 24.17 -13.97 25.53
N GLN A 457 23.52 -12.88 25.96
CA GLN A 457 23.12 -11.78 25.08
C GLN A 457 24.29 -11.17 24.29
N GLU A 458 25.52 -11.26 24.80
CA GLU A 458 26.73 -10.86 24.06
C GLU A 458 26.93 -11.63 22.75
N ARG A 459 26.28 -12.79 22.60
CA ARG A 459 26.31 -13.63 21.40
C ARG A 459 25.18 -13.33 20.42
N LEU A 460 24.31 -12.37 20.71
CA LEU A 460 23.13 -12.04 19.87
C LEU A 460 23.46 -11.89 18.38
N PRO A 461 24.51 -11.15 17.95
CA PRO A 461 24.86 -11.05 16.53
C PRO A 461 25.17 -12.40 15.87
N PHE A 462 25.84 -13.30 16.58
CA PHE A 462 26.21 -14.63 16.07
C PHE A 462 24.99 -15.55 15.98
N VAL A 463 24.16 -15.58 17.03
CA VAL A 463 22.93 -16.39 17.06
C VAL A 463 21.93 -15.89 16.01
N PHE A 464 21.87 -14.58 15.79
CA PHE A 464 21.06 -13.98 14.75
C PHE A 464 21.51 -14.39 13.34
N ASP A 465 22.80 -14.27 13.04
CA ASP A 465 23.37 -14.65 11.74
C ASP A 465 23.18 -16.17 11.47
N GLU A 466 23.34 -17.01 12.49
CA GLU A 466 23.14 -18.46 12.37
C GLU A 466 21.65 -18.84 12.24
N GLY A 467 20.76 -18.13 12.94
CA GLY A 467 19.31 -18.27 12.78
C GLY A 467 18.87 -17.96 11.35
N TRP A 468 19.32 -16.82 10.80
CA TRP A 468 19.07 -16.49 9.40
C TRP A 468 19.69 -17.48 8.43
N ARG A 469 20.94 -17.93 8.64
CA ARG A 469 21.55 -18.97 7.79
C ARG A 469 20.72 -20.25 7.77
N THR A 470 20.20 -20.68 8.92
CA THR A 470 19.34 -21.87 9.01
C THR A 470 18.05 -21.68 8.20
N ILE A 471 17.43 -20.52 8.33
CA ILE A 471 16.20 -20.17 7.60
C ILE A 471 16.46 -20.06 6.09
N ASP A 472 17.51 -19.35 5.68
CA ASP A 472 17.92 -19.21 4.28
C ASP A 472 18.16 -20.58 3.66
N THR A 473 18.87 -21.46 4.36
CA THR A 473 19.13 -22.83 3.91
C THR A 473 17.83 -23.60 3.71
N ALA A 474 16.94 -23.58 4.70
CA ALA A 474 15.66 -24.27 4.62
C ALA A 474 14.78 -23.71 3.48
N LEU A 475 14.64 -22.40 3.38
CA LEU A 475 13.87 -21.74 2.32
C LEU A 475 14.44 -22.06 0.93
N TRP A 476 15.77 -22.10 0.80
CA TRP A 476 16.44 -22.44 -0.46
C TRP A 476 16.19 -23.90 -0.85
N GLU A 477 16.28 -24.82 0.11
CA GLU A 477 15.99 -26.24 -0.12
C GLU A 477 14.54 -26.49 -0.53
N PHE A 478 13.58 -25.87 0.17
CA PHE A 478 12.17 -25.94 -0.19
C PHE A 478 11.90 -25.33 -1.57
N SER A 479 12.52 -24.19 -1.89
CA SER A 479 12.42 -23.57 -3.21
C SER A 479 12.97 -24.48 -4.31
N ARG A 480 14.11 -25.13 -4.06
CA ARG A 480 14.72 -26.10 -4.99
C ARG A 480 13.85 -27.33 -5.24
N ALA A 481 13.09 -27.74 -4.23
CA ALA A 481 12.11 -28.82 -4.38
C ALA A 481 10.99 -28.42 -5.36
N LEU A 482 10.55 -27.15 -5.32
CA LEU A 482 9.51 -26.57 -6.16
C LEU A 482 9.97 -26.18 -7.58
N ASP A 483 11.28 -26.00 -7.80
CA ASP A 483 11.84 -25.67 -9.11
C ASP A 483 11.54 -26.74 -10.18
N ARG A 484 11.41 -26.27 -11.42
CA ARG A 484 11.41 -27.13 -12.62
C ARG A 484 12.74 -27.87 -12.73
N SER A 485 12.72 -29.03 -13.38
CA SER A 485 13.93 -29.87 -13.53
C SER A 485 15.09 -29.16 -14.22
N ASN A 486 14.79 -28.29 -15.18
CA ASN A 486 15.75 -27.58 -16.02
C ASN A 486 16.07 -26.14 -15.57
N ASP A 487 15.48 -25.66 -14.48
CA ASP A 487 15.60 -24.25 -14.07
C ASP A 487 15.71 -24.12 -12.54
N LYS A 488 16.87 -24.52 -12.00
CA LYS A 488 17.15 -24.53 -10.57
C LYS A 488 17.46 -23.13 -10.03
N GLY A 489 16.92 -22.83 -8.86
CA GLY A 489 17.04 -21.55 -8.16
C GLY A 489 16.00 -20.51 -8.58
N THR A 490 15.11 -20.81 -9.53
CA THR A 490 14.13 -19.82 -10.04
C THR A 490 13.08 -19.47 -8.99
N VAL A 491 12.56 -20.44 -8.26
CA VAL A 491 11.60 -20.19 -7.17
C VAL A 491 12.24 -19.30 -6.10
N ALA A 492 13.48 -19.60 -5.70
CA ALA A 492 14.19 -18.81 -4.70
C ALA A 492 14.41 -17.36 -5.15
N LYS A 493 14.87 -17.16 -6.39
CA LYS A 493 15.05 -15.83 -7.00
C LYS A 493 13.73 -15.06 -7.10
N LYS A 494 12.64 -15.72 -7.51
CA LYS A 494 11.33 -15.07 -7.64
C LYS A 494 10.72 -14.67 -6.31
N PHE A 495 11.06 -15.32 -5.21
CA PHE A 495 10.69 -14.90 -3.84
C PHE A 495 11.71 -13.99 -3.15
N GLY A 496 12.83 -13.66 -3.82
CA GLY A 496 13.83 -12.73 -3.31
C GLY A 496 14.71 -13.30 -2.21
N LEU A 497 14.89 -14.62 -2.18
CA LEU A 497 15.71 -15.28 -1.17
C LEU A 497 17.20 -15.03 -1.43
N PHE A 498 17.98 -15.05 -0.35
CA PHE A 498 19.43 -15.07 -0.45
C PHE A 498 19.95 -16.50 -0.52
N ASP A 499 20.96 -16.73 -1.36
CA ASP A 499 21.65 -18.01 -1.41
C ASP A 499 22.46 -18.17 -0.10
N PRO A 500 22.26 -19.24 0.68
CA PRO A 500 22.98 -19.46 1.93
C PRO A 500 24.50 -19.61 1.72
N THR A 501 24.94 -19.92 0.49
CA THR A 501 26.35 -20.07 0.12
C THR A 501 26.97 -18.81 -0.47
N ASP A 502 26.18 -17.77 -0.74
CA ASP A 502 26.67 -16.53 -1.34
C ASP A 502 27.55 -15.75 -0.33
N PRO A 503 28.84 -15.51 -0.66
CA PRO A 503 29.73 -14.74 0.19
C PRO A 503 29.32 -13.27 0.33
N GLU A 504 28.41 -12.74 -0.49
CA GLU A 504 27.86 -11.40 -0.38
C GLU A 504 26.52 -11.35 0.37
N ARG A 505 25.97 -12.50 0.78
CA ARG A 505 24.72 -12.55 1.57
C ARG A 505 24.78 -11.60 2.79
N PRO A 506 23.78 -10.74 3.01
CA PRO A 506 23.78 -9.80 4.12
C PRO A 506 23.85 -10.52 5.46
N THR A 507 24.65 -9.97 6.39
CA THR A 507 24.68 -10.44 7.78
C THR A 507 24.84 -9.28 8.75
N CYS A 508 24.42 -9.50 9.99
CA CYS A 508 24.66 -8.55 11.07
C CYS A 508 26.16 -8.37 11.31
N MET A 509 26.94 -9.46 11.32
CA MET A 509 28.39 -9.36 11.52
C MET A 509 29.08 -8.57 10.40
N LYS A 510 28.73 -8.76 9.13
CA LYS A 510 29.29 -7.96 8.02
C LYS A 510 28.95 -6.49 8.15
N ALA A 511 27.71 -6.17 8.54
CA ALA A 511 27.29 -4.80 8.79
C ALA A 511 28.09 -4.17 9.93
N LEU A 512 28.27 -4.89 11.04
CA LEU A 512 29.08 -4.45 12.19
C LEU A 512 30.56 -4.26 11.80
N TYR A 513 31.18 -5.20 11.09
CA TYR A 513 32.57 -5.06 10.63
C TYR A 513 32.76 -3.85 9.72
N LYS A 514 31.81 -3.60 8.81
CA LYS A 514 31.83 -2.42 7.95
C LYS A 514 31.77 -1.13 8.77
N GLN A 515 30.93 -1.08 9.82
CA GLN A 515 30.86 0.06 10.73
C GLN A 515 32.18 0.28 11.48
N VAL A 516 32.74 -0.79 12.08
CA VAL A 516 34.02 -0.72 12.81
C VAL A 516 35.16 -0.27 11.89
N ARG A 517 35.21 -0.78 10.65
CA ARG A 517 36.21 -0.36 9.66
C ARG A 517 36.12 1.13 9.35
N VAL A 518 34.92 1.64 9.06
CA VAL A 518 34.70 3.07 8.77
C VAL A 518 35.11 3.93 9.97
N LEU A 519 34.81 3.49 11.19
CA LEU A 519 35.25 4.17 12.41
C LEU A 519 36.77 4.18 12.54
N SER A 520 37.43 3.04 12.33
CA SER A 520 38.89 2.95 12.39
C SER A 520 39.59 3.81 11.34
N GLU A 521 39.05 3.90 10.12
CA GLU A 521 39.60 4.72 9.03
C GLU A 521 39.50 6.22 9.34
N ARG A 522 38.43 6.65 10.04
CA ARG A 522 38.26 8.05 10.47
C ARG A 522 39.09 8.43 11.70
N LEU A 523 39.34 7.46 12.60
CA LEU A 523 40.18 7.65 13.78
C LEU A 523 41.68 7.57 13.47
N ARG A 524 42.07 7.21 12.23
CA ARG A 524 43.48 7.29 11.81
C ARG A 524 43.92 8.75 11.90
N PRO A 525 45.04 9.05 12.60
CA PRO A 525 45.61 10.39 12.60
C PRO A 525 45.84 10.82 11.15
N GLN A 526 45.22 11.93 10.73
CA GLN A 526 45.68 12.62 9.54
C GLN A 526 47.13 13.02 9.83
N SER A 527 48.07 12.58 8.99
CA SER A 527 49.46 13.04 9.04
C SER A 527 49.43 14.55 8.95
N ALA A 528 49.70 15.22 10.07
CA ALA A 528 49.67 16.68 10.13
C ALA A 528 50.69 17.26 9.13
N PRO A 529 50.32 18.26 8.32
CA PRO A 529 51.31 19.11 7.70
C PRO A 529 52.10 19.80 8.83
N VAL A 530 53.41 19.65 8.80
CA VAL A 530 54.35 20.30 9.74
C VAL A 530 54.03 21.79 9.80
N SER A 531 53.55 22.27 10.95
CA SER A 531 53.35 23.71 11.19
C SER A 531 53.78 24.06 12.60
N GLN A 532 54.54 25.13 12.67
CA GLN A 532 55.36 25.57 13.78
C GLN A 532 54.55 26.02 15.01
N SER A 533 55.15 25.76 16.16
CA SER A 533 54.79 26.23 17.50
C SER A 533 54.49 27.73 17.56
N SER A 534 53.38 28.11 18.19
CA SER A 534 53.29 29.34 18.99
C SER A 534 52.31 29.15 20.15
N ALA A 535 52.64 29.80 21.27
CA ALA A 535 52.20 29.48 22.62
C ALA A 535 51.05 30.37 23.15
N ASN A 536 50.38 29.83 24.19
CA ASN A 536 49.68 30.49 25.32
C ASN A 536 48.48 31.41 25.09
N VAL A 537 47.30 30.96 25.58
CA VAL A 537 46.24 31.81 26.20
C VAL A 537 45.53 31.02 27.34
N PRO A 538 45.13 31.64 28.48
CA PRO A 538 44.69 30.96 29.72
C PRO A 538 43.18 30.64 29.78
N PRO A 539 42.70 29.85 30.78
CA PRO A 539 41.34 29.31 30.83
C PRO A 539 40.32 30.31 31.43
N ALA A 540 39.15 30.40 30.82
CA ALA A 540 38.01 31.17 31.33
C ALA A 540 37.03 30.28 32.12
N LYS A 541 36.46 30.88 33.17
CA LYS A 541 35.70 30.27 34.28
C LYS A 541 34.34 29.70 33.87
N SER A 542 33.93 28.65 34.58
CA SER A 542 32.61 28.01 34.53
C SER A 542 31.53 28.87 35.20
N GLN A 543 30.33 28.88 34.61
CA GLN A 543 29.09 29.35 35.23
C GLN A 543 28.06 28.21 35.29
N PRO A 544 27.22 28.16 36.34
CA PRO A 544 26.29 27.05 36.57
C PRO A 544 25.03 27.14 35.68
N ILE A 545 24.52 25.96 35.34
CA ILE A 545 23.32 25.70 34.53
C ILE A 545 22.07 26.01 35.36
N VAL A 546 21.19 26.86 34.85
CA VAL A 546 19.79 26.98 35.32
C VAL A 546 18.94 26.02 34.49
N ALA A 547 18.36 25.01 35.14
CA ALA A 547 17.36 24.14 34.54
C ALA A 547 16.04 24.89 34.37
N SER A 548 15.46 24.86 33.16
CA SER A 548 14.06 25.25 32.92
C SER A 548 13.26 24.00 32.51
N PRO A 549 12.06 23.80 33.07
CA PRO A 549 11.24 22.64 32.78
C PRO A 549 10.59 22.76 31.40
N THR A 550 10.66 21.68 30.62
CA THR A 550 9.96 21.52 29.35
C THR A 550 8.47 21.32 29.63
N VAL A 551 7.67 22.35 29.37
CA VAL A 551 6.20 22.23 29.34
C VAL A 551 5.80 21.60 28.02
N ALA A 552 5.17 20.42 28.12
CA ALA A 552 4.42 19.82 27.02
C ALA A 552 3.22 20.70 26.68
N ALA A 553 3.18 21.22 25.46
CA ALA A 553 2.03 21.96 24.94
C ALA A 553 1.51 21.26 23.68
N SER A 554 0.22 20.93 23.75
CA SER A 554 -0.57 20.15 22.83
C SER A 554 -1.10 20.96 21.64
N GLY A 555 -1.66 20.24 20.64
CA GLY A 555 -2.87 20.67 19.93
C GLY A 555 -2.73 21.48 18.63
N HIS A 556 -1.68 22.26 18.39
CA HIS A 556 -1.72 23.25 17.30
C HIS A 556 -1.00 22.90 15.99
N ALA A 557 -0.29 21.78 15.90
CA ALA A 557 0.50 21.44 14.70
C ALA A 557 -0.31 20.79 13.54
N TYR A 558 -1.60 20.46 13.75
CA TYR A 558 -2.44 19.89 12.70
C TYR A 558 -3.09 20.96 11.79
N LEU A 559 -3.48 22.12 12.35
CA LEU A 559 -4.30 23.12 11.66
C LEU A 559 -3.59 23.85 10.50
N SER A 560 -2.26 23.81 10.42
CA SER A 560 -1.50 24.53 9.39
C SER A 560 -1.17 23.69 8.14
N ASN A 561 -1.36 22.38 8.18
CA ASN A 561 -0.94 21.48 7.10
C ASN A 561 -1.96 21.35 5.95
N THR A 562 -3.26 21.53 6.20
CA THR A 562 -4.31 21.47 5.16
C THR A 562 -4.57 22.83 4.51
N GLN A 563 -4.32 23.95 5.19
CA GLN A 563 -4.61 25.28 4.64
C GLN A 563 -3.56 25.81 3.64
N HIS A 564 -2.31 25.34 3.69
CA HIS A 564 -1.24 25.87 2.82
C HIS A 564 -1.16 25.26 1.41
N LEU A 565 -2.01 24.28 1.08
CA LEU A 565 -2.15 23.72 -0.27
C LEU A 565 -3.24 24.42 -1.12
N ARG A 566 -4.07 25.28 -0.52
CA ARG A 566 -4.98 26.15 -1.27
C ARG A 566 -4.27 27.46 -1.62
N ALA A 567 -3.74 27.55 -2.83
CA ALA A 567 -3.46 28.84 -3.44
C ALA A 567 -4.78 29.62 -3.52
N LYS A 568 -4.92 30.69 -2.72
CA LYS A 568 -6.00 31.66 -2.90
C LYS A 568 -5.74 32.39 -4.21
N GLU A 569 -6.54 32.07 -5.21
CA GLU A 569 -6.63 32.86 -6.44
C GLU A 569 -7.18 34.24 -6.08
N LYS A 570 -6.31 35.26 -6.12
CA LYS A 570 -6.74 36.66 -5.97
C LYS A 570 -7.38 37.10 -7.28
N VAL A 571 -8.71 37.15 -7.29
CA VAL A 571 -9.46 37.85 -8.34
C VAL A 571 -9.13 39.34 -8.24
N LYS A 572 -8.39 39.87 -9.23
CA LYS A 572 -8.28 41.31 -9.48
C LYS A 572 -9.47 41.72 -10.33
N THR A 573 -10.42 42.43 -9.71
CA THR A 573 -11.49 43.16 -10.40
C THR A 573 -10.91 44.37 -11.13
N ARG A 574 -11.06 44.41 -12.45
CA ARG A 574 -11.10 45.67 -13.22
C ARG A 574 -12.23 45.58 -14.25
N GLY A 575 -12.97 46.69 -14.36
CA GLY A 575 -14.30 46.80 -14.94
C GLY A 575 -14.41 46.55 -16.44
N GLY A 576 -15.65 46.29 -16.87
CA GLY A 576 -15.98 45.81 -18.20
C GLY A 576 -16.41 46.84 -19.22
N ALA A 577 -16.64 46.34 -20.43
CA ALA A 577 -17.64 46.72 -21.43
C ALA A 577 -17.66 45.60 -22.52
N PRO A 578 -18.75 45.45 -23.30
CA PRO A 578 -19.25 44.15 -23.77
C PRO A 578 -18.97 43.84 -25.26
N VAL A 579 -19.61 42.76 -25.76
CA VAL A 579 -19.80 42.32 -27.18
C VAL A 579 -18.76 41.24 -27.60
N GLU A 580 -19.04 40.07 -28.21
CA GLU A 580 -20.12 39.45 -29.01
C GLU A 580 -19.97 37.90 -28.97
N VAL A 581 -21.01 37.14 -29.32
CA VAL A 581 -21.00 35.69 -29.68
C VAL A 581 -21.16 35.64 -31.21
N PRO A 582 -20.55 34.75 -32.04
CA PRO A 582 -20.33 33.29 -31.90
C PRO A 582 -18.96 32.80 -32.46
N VAL A 583 -18.54 31.53 -32.39
CA VAL A 583 -18.81 30.42 -33.34
C VAL A 583 -18.02 29.19 -32.86
N ASP A 584 -18.57 27.99 -33.11
CA ASP A 584 -17.93 26.66 -32.97
C ASP A 584 -16.45 26.63 -33.35
N ILE A 585 -15.61 26.09 -32.46
CA ILE A 585 -14.25 25.65 -32.78
C ILE A 585 -14.10 24.21 -32.33
N ASP A 586 -13.75 23.37 -33.31
CA ASP A 586 -13.38 21.97 -33.19
C ASP A 586 -12.46 21.72 -31.99
N VAL A 587 -12.73 20.59 -31.32
CA VAL A 587 -11.87 20.01 -30.29
C VAL A 587 -10.57 19.56 -30.96
N ALA A 588 -9.61 20.48 -31.05
CA ALA A 588 -8.22 20.14 -31.27
C ALA A 588 -7.68 19.53 -29.98
N ASP A 589 -7.19 18.30 -30.07
CA ASP A 589 -6.39 17.65 -29.03
C ASP A 589 -5.24 18.59 -28.65
N GLU A 590 -5.31 19.20 -27.46
CA GLU A 590 -4.14 19.76 -26.82
C GLU A 590 -3.24 18.57 -26.42
N GLU A 591 -2.30 18.23 -27.30
CA GLU A 591 -1.12 17.45 -26.96
C GLU A 591 -0.42 18.14 -25.79
N GLU A 592 -0.57 17.58 -24.59
CA GLU A 592 0.19 17.96 -23.40
C GLU A 592 1.68 17.85 -23.74
N GLY A 593 2.38 19.00 -23.78
CA GLY A 593 3.82 19.02 -23.96
C GLY A 593 4.50 18.14 -22.89
N GLU A 594 5.19 17.09 -23.34
CA GLU A 594 6.01 16.25 -22.47
C GLU A 594 6.99 17.15 -21.70
N GLU A 595 6.89 17.16 -20.37
CA GLU A 595 7.88 17.81 -19.52
C GLU A 595 9.22 17.11 -19.80
N ILE A 596 10.13 17.79 -20.50
CA ILE A 596 11.45 17.24 -20.87
C ILE A 596 12.26 17.10 -19.59
N LEU A 597 12.09 15.96 -18.91
CA LEU A 597 12.88 15.59 -17.75
C LEU A 597 14.33 15.30 -18.20
N PRO A 598 15.33 15.73 -17.42
CA PRO A 598 16.72 15.35 -17.69
C PRO A 598 16.88 13.82 -17.58
N ASP A 599 17.89 13.28 -18.26
CA ASP A 599 18.14 11.84 -18.22
C ASP A 599 18.60 11.39 -16.83
N PHE A 600 19.44 12.19 -16.17
CA PHE A 600 20.04 11.88 -14.85
C PHE A 600 19.75 12.97 -13.82
N LEU A 601 19.76 12.60 -12.54
CA LEU A 601 19.76 13.57 -11.44
C LEU A 601 21.06 14.39 -11.45
N PRO A 602 21.03 15.66 -10.97
CA PRO A 602 22.25 16.43 -10.75
C PRO A 602 23.25 15.68 -9.87
N GLN A 603 24.54 15.76 -10.20
CA GLN A 603 25.61 15.20 -9.36
C GLN A 603 25.68 15.92 -8.01
N ASP A 604 25.51 17.25 -8.03
CA ASP A 604 25.50 18.10 -6.85
C ASP A 604 24.25 19.00 -6.81
N PHE A 605 23.70 19.21 -5.60
CA PHE A 605 22.58 20.10 -5.35
C PHE A 605 23.02 21.33 -4.55
N LYS A 606 22.90 22.52 -5.15
CA LYS A 606 23.11 23.79 -4.45
C LYS A 606 21.80 24.24 -3.80
N ILE A 607 21.72 24.20 -2.47
CA ILE A 607 20.48 24.43 -1.73
C ILE A 607 20.68 25.38 -0.55
N GLY A 608 19.58 25.98 -0.07
CA GLY A 608 19.61 26.88 1.08
C GLY A 608 19.99 26.17 2.39
N LYS A 609 20.61 26.92 3.32
CA LYS A 609 21.14 26.42 4.61
C LYS A 609 20.18 25.53 5.41
N LYS A 610 18.88 25.82 5.40
CA LYS A 610 17.86 25.02 6.12
C LYS A 610 17.68 23.63 5.50
N LEU A 611 17.60 23.56 4.18
CA LEU A 611 17.45 22.30 3.45
C LEU A 611 18.71 21.45 3.55
N LEU A 612 19.88 22.10 3.46
CA LEU A 612 21.19 21.46 3.62
C LEU A 612 21.28 20.70 4.94
N LYS A 613 20.85 21.31 6.05
CA LYS A 613 20.84 20.67 7.37
C LYS A 613 19.96 19.41 7.43
N VAL A 614 18.84 19.39 6.69
CA VAL A 614 17.94 18.23 6.65
C VAL A 614 18.64 17.05 5.95
N PHE A 615 19.17 17.27 4.73
CA PHE A 615 19.88 16.22 3.99
C PHE A 615 21.13 15.76 4.71
N HIS A 616 21.92 16.69 5.28
CA HIS A 616 23.09 16.32 6.07
C HIS A 616 22.72 15.46 7.27
N ARG A 617 21.63 15.75 7.98
CA ARG A 617 21.19 14.92 9.12
C ARG A 617 20.69 13.54 8.69
N ILE A 618 19.97 13.44 7.58
CA ILE A 618 19.47 12.15 7.06
C ILE A 618 20.61 11.28 6.53
N LEU A 619 21.58 11.90 5.82
CA LEU A 619 22.68 11.21 5.15
C LEU A 619 23.94 11.09 6.02
N GLN A 620 23.91 11.63 7.24
CA GLN A 620 24.96 11.44 8.22
C GLN A 620 25.06 9.95 8.55
N ALA A 621 26.30 9.45 8.60
CA ALA A 621 26.55 8.08 9.03
C ALA A 621 26.05 7.93 10.49
N PRO A 622 25.26 6.90 10.81
CA PRO A 622 24.60 6.79 12.11
C PRO A 622 25.53 6.49 13.30
N ASP A 623 26.80 6.18 13.07
CA ASP A 623 27.50 5.24 13.95
C ASP A 623 28.71 5.85 14.70
N LEU A 624 28.62 7.10 15.19
CA LEU A 624 29.60 7.64 16.15
C LEU A 624 29.09 7.47 17.59
N PRO A 625 29.89 6.94 18.54
CA PRO A 625 29.66 7.20 19.95
C PRO A 625 29.74 8.72 20.18
N GLU A 626 28.88 9.25 21.05
CA GLU A 626 28.93 10.65 21.48
C GLU A 626 30.32 10.95 22.05
N THR A 627 31.16 11.67 21.31
CA THR A 627 32.30 12.38 21.88
C THR A 627 31.84 13.77 22.25
N ASP A 628 32.02 14.13 23.52
CA ASP A 628 31.45 15.30 24.20
C ASP A 628 31.91 16.67 23.65
N ASN A 629 32.66 16.71 22.53
CA ASN A 629 33.38 17.90 22.07
C ASN A 629 33.24 18.27 20.58
N ASP A 630 32.41 17.60 19.79
CA ASP A 630 32.24 17.99 18.37
C ASP A 630 30.98 18.84 18.13
N GLN A 631 31.16 20.03 17.56
CA GLN A 631 30.07 20.94 17.14
C GLN A 631 29.29 20.43 15.90
N GLY A 632 29.25 19.11 15.68
CA GLY A 632 28.40 18.47 14.69
C GLY A 632 26.93 18.50 15.13
N PRO A 633 25.96 18.71 14.23
CA PRO A 633 24.56 18.67 14.60
C PRO A 633 24.18 17.26 15.06
N ARG A 634 23.86 17.11 16.36
CA ARG A 634 23.30 15.90 16.99
C ARG A 634 22.30 15.21 16.03
N LEU A 635 22.34 13.87 15.92
CA LEU A 635 21.31 13.04 15.27
C LEU A 635 20.00 13.13 16.06
N GLY A 636 19.39 14.31 16.05
CA GLY A 636 18.09 14.57 16.64
C GLY A 636 16.99 14.28 15.64
N GLN A 637 15.77 14.37 16.14
CA GLN A 637 14.55 14.11 15.40
C GLN A 637 14.34 15.10 14.25
N ILE A 638 13.82 14.63 13.12
CA ILE A 638 13.35 15.47 12.00
C ILE A 638 11.84 15.29 11.88
N ARG A 639 11.09 16.38 11.74
CA ARG A 639 9.67 16.29 11.41
C ARG A 639 9.52 15.79 9.98
N TRP A 640 8.62 14.84 9.75
CA TRP A 640 8.35 14.27 8.43
C TRP A 640 8.11 15.34 7.35
N ALA A 641 7.32 16.37 7.68
CA ALA A 641 7.02 17.47 6.77
C ALA A 641 8.26 18.29 6.34
N GLU A 642 9.32 18.30 7.14
CA GLU A 642 10.59 18.92 6.75
C GLU A 642 11.33 18.08 5.70
N PHE A 643 11.31 16.76 5.85
CA PHE A 643 11.85 15.83 4.87
C PHE A 643 11.08 15.89 3.55
N GLU A 644 9.74 15.81 3.58
CA GLU A 644 8.91 15.96 2.37
C GLU A 644 9.17 17.29 1.65
N ARG A 645 9.19 18.39 2.41
CA ARG A 645 9.48 19.72 1.84
C ARG A 645 10.88 19.77 1.23
N ALA A 646 11.86 19.09 1.81
CA ALA A 646 13.21 19.03 1.28
C ALA A 646 13.27 18.27 -0.05
N MET A 647 12.64 17.10 -0.13
CA MET A 647 12.54 16.32 -1.38
C MET A 647 11.81 17.12 -2.48
N LYS A 648 10.68 17.76 -2.15
CA LYS A 648 9.93 18.60 -3.11
C LYS A 648 10.75 19.77 -3.64
N ARG A 649 11.58 20.39 -2.78
CA ARG A 649 12.41 21.55 -3.15
C ARG A 649 13.55 21.21 -4.10
N ILE A 650 13.99 19.96 -4.15
CA ILE A 650 14.97 19.47 -5.12
C ILE A 650 14.29 18.83 -6.36
N GLY A 651 12.99 19.05 -6.54
CA GLY A 651 12.25 18.71 -7.76
C GLY A 651 11.48 17.39 -7.71
N PHE A 652 11.53 16.64 -6.60
CA PHE A 652 10.78 15.37 -6.54
C PHE A 652 9.27 15.62 -6.51
N GLY A 653 8.55 14.85 -7.31
CA GLY A 653 7.12 14.65 -7.16
C GLY A 653 6.84 13.87 -5.87
N ILE A 654 5.72 14.17 -5.22
CA ILE A 654 5.28 13.47 -4.00
C ILE A 654 3.89 12.91 -4.28
N ALA A 655 3.77 11.58 -4.21
CA ALA A 655 2.51 10.87 -4.29
C ALA A 655 2.19 10.25 -2.92
N GLN A 656 1.06 10.66 -2.33
CA GLN A 656 0.57 10.14 -1.06
C GLN A 656 -0.65 9.23 -1.32
N THR A 657 -0.70 8.10 -0.63
CA THR A 657 -1.85 7.19 -0.60
C THR A 657 -2.58 7.30 0.74
N ALA A 658 -3.71 6.58 0.90
CA ALA A 658 -4.40 6.52 2.18
C ALA A 658 -3.51 5.84 3.22
N GLY A 659 -3.34 6.42 4.40
CA GLY A 659 -2.43 5.90 5.43
C GLY A 659 -1.09 6.63 5.47
N SER A 660 0.00 5.88 5.67
CA SER A 660 1.35 6.44 5.85
C SER A 660 2.27 6.33 4.63
N SER A 661 1.89 5.65 3.56
CA SER A 661 2.80 5.41 2.43
C SER A 661 2.95 6.66 1.56
N VAL A 662 4.20 7.08 1.32
CA VAL A 662 4.53 8.26 0.52
C VAL A 662 5.64 7.91 -0.47
N ARG A 663 5.34 8.03 -1.76
CA ARG A 663 6.29 7.83 -2.86
C ARG A 663 6.86 9.16 -3.32
N PHE A 664 8.17 9.16 -3.55
CA PHE A 664 8.93 10.27 -4.10
C PHE A 664 9.37 9.91 -5.53
N ASP A 665 8.85 10.66 -6.51
CA ASP A 665 9.14 10.48 -7.93
C ASP A 665 10.25 11.45 -8.35
N PRO A 666 11.41 10.98 -8.83
CA PRO A 666 12.54 11.84 -9.12
C PRO A 666 12.31 12.70 -10.38
N PRO A 667 12.89 13.91 -10.44
CA PRO A 667 12.84 14.77 -11.62
C PRO A 667 13.86 14.33 -12.70
N ALA A 668 13.96 13.03 -12.98
CA ALA A 668 14.88 12.48 -13.99
C ALA A 668 14.39 11.14 -14.53
N LYS A 669 14.61 10.88 -15.82
CA LYS A 669 14.10 9.68 -16.52
C LYS A 669 14.71 8.37 -16.02
N SER A 670 16.03 8.36 -15.77
CA SER A 670 16.74 7.16 -15.32
C SER A 670 16.65 6.90 -13.81
N ALA A 671 16.23 7.89 -13.03
CA ALA A 671 16.20 7.78 -11.59
C ALA A 671 14.98 6.98 -11.11
N ARG A 672 15.20 6.11 -10.12
CA ARG A 672 14.15 5.23 -9.59
C ARG A 672 13.29 5.97 -8.56
N PRO A 673 11.96 5.80 -8.54
CA PRO A 673 11.11 6.29 -7.46
C PRO A 673 11.36 5.52 -6.15
N ILE A 674 11.06 6.16 -5.02
CA ILE A 674 11.29 5.58 -3.69
C ILE A 674 10.11 5.84 -2.75
N THR A 675 9.68 4.80 -2.01
CA THR A 675 8.57 4.89 -1.04
C THR A 675 9.08 4.81 0.39
N PHE A 676 8.51 5.63 1.27
CA PHE A 676 8.75 5.60 2.72
C PHE A 676 7.42 5.72 3.49
N HIS A 677 7.35 5.11 4.67
CA HIS A 677 6.22 5.31 5.59
C HIS A 677 6.45 6.55 6.46
N ARG A 678 5.47 7.46 6.45
CA ARG A 678 5.34 8.55 7.41
C ARG A 678 5.07 7.97 8.81
N PRO A 679 5.90 8.27 9.83
CA PRO A 679 5.63 7.85 11.19
C PRO A 679 4.29 8.39 11.73
N HIS A 680 3.63 7.58 12.56
CA HIS A 680 2.33 7.85 13.17
C HIS A 680 2.35 7.37 14.65
N PRO A 681 1.64 8.02 15.59
CA PRO A 681 0.84 9.24 15.43
C PRO A 681 1.67 10.52 15.32
N ASP A 682 2.85 10.52 15.93
CA ASP A 682 3.77 11.65 15.88
C ASP A 682 4.60 11.55 14.60
N SER A 683 4.37 12.46 13.64
CA SER A 683 5.07 12.50 12.35
C SER A 683 6.52 12.98 12.48
N ILE A 684 7.29 12.25 13.28
CA ILE A 684 8.67 12.52 13.65
C ILE A 684 9.54 11.32 13.27
N LEU A 685 10.57 11.57 12.48
CA LEU A 685 11.61 10.60 12.15
C LEU A 685 12.57 10.45 13.32
N THR A 686 12.60 9.27 13.92
CA THR A 686 13.55 8.90 14.97
C THR A 686 14.94 8.64 14.38
N PRO A 687 16.02 8.61 15.20
CA PRO A 687 17.36 8.31 14.70
C PRO A 687 17.46 6.99 13.92
N ILE A 688 16.76 5.94 14.37
CA ILE A 688 16.69 4.64 13.68
C ILE A 688 16.04 4.79 12.29
N MET A 689 14.96 5.56 12.19
CA MET A 689 14.30 5.82 10.91
C MET A 689 15.18 6.66 9.97
N LEU A 690 15.89 7.66 10.50
CA LEU A 690 16.82 8.48 9.72
C LEU A 690 17.96 7.63 9.14
N LYS A 691 18.53 6.72 9.94
CA LYS A 691 19.51 5.73 9.49
C LYS A 691 18.99 4.92 8.29
N TRP A 692 17.78 4.39 8.40
CA TRP A 692 17.18 3.58 7.35
C TRP A 692 16.86 4.40 6.08
N ILE A 693 16.28 5.60 6.23
CA ILE A 693 16.00 6.49 5.10
C ILE A 693 17.30 6.90 4.39
N GLY A 694 18.32 7.32 5.15
CA GLY A 694 19.61 7.70 4.61
C GLY A 694 20.31 6.56 3.86
N ALA A 695 20.28 5.34 4.41
CA ALA A 695 20.83 4.17 3.75
C ALA A 695 20.13 3.88 2.40
N ARG A 696 18.80 3.99 2.35
CA ARG A 696 18.04 3.77 1.11
C ARG A 696 18.24 4.87 0.09
N LEU A 697 18.30 6.15 0.50
CA LEU A 697 18.65 7.26 -0.40
C LEU A 697 20.05 7.11 -0.99
N LYS A 698 21.02 6.68 -0.17
CA LYS A 698 22.38 6.37 -0.62
C LYS A 698 22.41 5.21 -1.61
N ARG A 699 21.66 4.13 -1.34
CA ARG A 699 21.58 2.96 -2.25
C ARG A 699 20.92 3.34 -3.58
N CYS A 700 19.84 4.11 -3.54
CA CYS A 700 19.04 4.46 -4.71
C CYS A 700 19.70 5.52 -5.60
N TYR A 701 20.28 6.57 -5.00
CA TYR A 701 20.76 7.75 -5.71
C TYR A 701 22.27 8.01 -5.56
N GLY A 702 22.99 7.18 -4.81
CA GLY A 702 24.40 7.43 -4.49
C GLY A 702 24.63 8.62 -3.55
N TRP A 703 23.56 9.19 -2.98
CA TRP A 703 23.64 10.42 -2.21
C TRP A 703 24.47 10.27 -0.94
N THR A 704 25.32 11.26 -0.71
CA THR A 704 26.09 11.45 0.52
C THR A 704 25.94 12.89 0.99
N THR A 705 26.52 13.24 2.13
CA THR A 705 26.56 14.64 2.58
C THR A 705 27.26 15.56 1.56
N ALA A 706 28.19 15.04 0.76
CA ALA A 706 28.91 15.80 -0.28
C ALA A 706 28.04 16.13 -1.51
N THR A 707 26.96 15.38 -1.73
CA THR A 707 26.00 15.65 -2.83
C THR A 707 25.23 16.96 -2.63
N PHE A 708 25.23 17.52 -1.42
CA PHE A 708 24.47 18.70 -1.07
C PHE A 708 25.38 19.80 -0.52
N ASP A 709 25.33 20.96 -1.17
CA ASP A 709 26.14 22.12 -0.86
C ASP A 709 25.28 23.37 -0.67
N ARG A 710 25.87 24.37 -0.01
CA ARG A 710 25.22 25.66 0.18
C ARG A 710 25.16 26.41 -1.16
N ALA A 711 23.98 26.90 -1.53
CA ALA A 711 23.85 27.83 -2.64
C ALA A 711 24.60 29.15 -2.33
N PRO A 712 25.22 29.79 -3.34
CA PRO A 712 25.83 31.11 -3.17
C PRO A 712 24.78 32.08 -2.60
N VAL A 713 25.19 32.94 -1.68
CA VAL A 713 24.32 34.03 -1.22
C VAL A 713 24.54 35.17 -2.20
N ASP A 714 23.46 35.70 -2.80
CA ASP A 714 23.55 36.91 -3.64
C ASP A 714 24.20 38.03 -2.82
N GLY A 715 25.46 38.36 -3.11
CA GLY A 715 26.23 39.38 -2.37
C GLY A 715 27.74 39.15 -2.24
N ASP A 716 28.28 37.97 -2.55
CA ASP A 716 29.73 37.73 -2.61
C ASP A 716 30.18 37.64 -4.08
N ASN A 717 30.41 38.80 -4.70
CA ASN A 717 31.21 38.97 -5.91
C ASN A 717 32.06 40.22 -5.79
#